data_AF-A0A959BY67-F1
#
_entry.id   AF-A0A959BY67-F1
#
_cell.length_a   1.000
_cell.length_b   1.000
_cell.length_c   1.000
_cell.angle_alpha   90.00
_cell.angle_beta   90.00
_cell.angle_gamma   90.00
#
_symmetry.space_group_name_H-M   'P 1'
#
loop_
_entity.id
_entity.type
_entity.pdbx_description
1 polymer ?
#
loop_
_entity_poly.entity_id
_entity_poly.type
_entity_poly.pdbx_seq_one_letter_code
_entity_poly.pdbx_strand_id
1 'polypeptide(L)'
;MKRVIFLLLGMMALLCAAHPLKAGTGRINADGTMDFSVNFRYPPTAADITNMRAMLQQANNIICDATDGQLRFGTIRLTAGGAHEDEADIWVYAEGGRSAVSFYDNGASFGTLGHHITLFQGGITGGTIAHELAHLAFGLGDEYNEQCRWGGPCGIGPCFDAAGPNLMMQSGDQSEFCVAANHDPLQGNNDGCPTVETCAGKGVCAADNCDLNWNSTTNRFEATQQSLMHGGLSAWATLDQNNPAQITPPAGLPNNNPPAGCGVPNIIEDVNGSDQVMLFIDRSGSMGSRINSGDPDSQTRLDFAKAAARALIDLRAGNGMPLPQMGLVAFDQNPVLIRNLIDLPLADRDPFKTQVDNLMLGGTTAIGTALNAAIFPFQDVETAGRTRTAFLLSDGQNNTGVDPETAAQTLRDMGVRIFTIPVGDAADRSLLADIASTSGGVMMDAPIGDELPAIYFELAARSRGESLNLPRTPMAVRGRKSGKDDVEIFNNIQQGALPLADTVGFQVEPFSNRLDVILSTRHSRVNTWRPNFTLRGPNGEQFTQNDKDALSVDPFYILIRLDNPAAGRWVLELSSGNGLSQYTYVAAHAENPMPDLMVDACPRIVNPGQEVRISANTTFGATLEEGVTYSGRVKRPDGSFVPVTFTKDPYTRAISATFNQFNANGVYEVQVRTDVAAGATLMPGESIFSGPET
;
A
#
# COMPACT_ATOMS: atom_id res chain seq x y z
N MET A 1 35.40 2.64 61.58
CA MET A 1 34.49 1.54 61.13
C MET A 1 33.94 1.88 59.75
N LYS A 2 33.78 0.87 58.88
CA LYS A 2 33.39 0.88 57.44
C LYS A 2 34.55 1.20 56.49
N ARG A 3 35.34 0.20 56.04
CA ARG A 3 35.12 -0.78 54.93
C ARG A 3 34.83 -0.09 53.58
N VAL A 4 35.88 0.10 52.78
CA VAL A 4 35.79 0.34 51.33
C VAL A 4 35.95 -1.02 50.65
N ILE A 5 34.88 -1.49 50.02
CA ILE A 5 34.84 -2.70 49.21
C ILE A 5 35.15 -2.28 47.77
N PHE A 6 36.22 -2.84 47.21
CA PHE A 6 36.44 -2.89 45.76
C PHE A 6 35.37 -3.82 45.16
N LEU A 7 34.44 -3.29 44.37
CA LEU A 7 33.62 -4.09 43.47
C LEU A 7 34.29 -4.11 42.10
N LEU A 8 34.79 -5.28 41.68
CA LEU A 8 35.09 -5.56 40.29
C LEU A 8 33.79 -5.43 39.49
N LEU A 9 33.73 -4.46 38.58
CA LEU A 9 32.74 -4.46 37.51
C LEU A 9 33.19 -5.51 36.48
N GLY A 10 32.64 -6.71 36.59
CA GLY A 10 32.71 -7.71 35.53
C GLY A 10 31.95 -7.20 34.31
N MET A 11 32.66 -7.05 33.20
CA MET A 11 32.12 -6.73 31.89
C MET A 11 31.26 -7.92 31.43
N MET A 12 29.97 -7.87 31.76
CA MET A 12 28.98 -8.82 31.26
C MET A 12 28.70 -8.44 29.81
N ALA A 13 29.44 -9.04 28.88
CA ALA A 13 29.11 -9.01 27.47
C ALA A 13 27.77 -9.75 27.29
N LEU A 14 26.66 -9.00 27.33
CA LEU A 14 25.42 -9.44 26.72
C LEU A 14 25.69 -9.48 25.20
N LEU A 15 26.02 -10.67 24.68
CA LEU A 15 25.72 -10.99 23.30
C LEU A 15 24.19 -11.05 23.18
N CYS A 16 23.55 -9.89 23.02
CA CYS A 16 22.25 -9.83 22.39
C CYS A 16 22.47 -10.31 20.95
N ALA A 17 21.97 -11.49 20.62
CA ALA A 17 21.69 -11.85 19.23
C ALA A 17 20.64 -10.84 18.72
N ALA A 18 21.13 -9.74 18.13
CA ALA A 18 20.31 -8.73 17.52
C ALA A 18 19.65 -9.37 16.29
N HIS A 19 18.41 -9.82 16.45
CA HIS A 19 17.56 -10.09 15.31
C HIS A 19 17.37 -8.75 14.58
N PRO A 20 17.51 -8.69 13.25
CA PRO A 20 17.22 -7.47 12.51
C PRO A 20 15.79 -7.02 12.84
N LEU A 21 15.61 -5.74 13.17
CA LEU A 21 14.29 -5.15 13.35
C LEU A 21 13.53 -5.27 12.03
N LYS A 22 12.63 -6.25 11.97
CA LYS A 22 11.70 -6.45 10.86
C LYS A 22 10.54 -5.45 11.00
N ALA A 23 10.12 -4.86 9.89
CA ALA A 23 9.09 -3.83 9.86
C ALA A 23 7.68 -4.40 9.67
N GLY A 24 7.55 -5.61 9.13
CA GLY A 24 6.28 -6.35 9.07
C GLY A 24 5.99 -7.11 10.36
N THR A 25 4.81 -7.73 10.43
CA THR A 25 4.33 -8.33 11.69
C THR A 25 4.92 -9.70 12.02
N GLY A 26 5.34 -10.43 10.99
CA GLY A 26 5.84 -11.80 11.06
C GLY A 26 7.07 -11.97 11.93
N ARG A 27 7.01 -12.89 12.90
CA ARG A 27 8.12 -13.24 13.77
C ARG A 27 7.97 -14.62 14.37
N ILE A 28 9.10 -15.32 14.53
CA ILE A 28 9.20 -16.57 15.28
C ILE A 28 9.79 -16.24 16.64
N ASN A 29 8.98 -16.38 17.68
CA ASN A 29 9.36 -16.09 19.05
C ASN A 29 10.29 -17.18 19.60
N ALA A 30 11.03 -16.85 20.66
CA ALA A 30 11.99 -17.77 21.28
C ALA A 30 11.34 -19.05 21.86
N ASP A 31 10.02 -19.07 22.06
CA ASP A 31 9.26 -20.22 22.54
C ASP A 31 8.64 -21.07 21.41
N GLY A 32 9.04 -20.79 20.16
CA GLY A 32 8.55 -21.44 18.95
C GLY A 32 7.19 -20.93 18.45
N THR A 33 6.60 -19.92 19.09
CA THR A 33 5.34 -19.34 18.58
C THR A 33 5.58 -18.42 17.39
N MET A 34 4.77 -18.55 16.35
CA MET A 34 4.79 -17.72 15.15
C MET A 34 3.67 -16.68 15.22
N ASP A 35 4.03 -15.40 15.35
CA ASP A 35 3.05 -14.31 15.27
C ASP A 35 3.08 -13.70 13.87
N PHE A 36 1.92 -13.41 13.29
CA PHE A 36 1.80 -12.80 11.97
C PHE A 36 0.43 -12.16 11.74
N SER A 37 0.22 -11.55 10.57
CA SER A 37 -1.08 -11.02 10.19
C SER A 37 -1.55 -11.47 8.82
N VAL A 38 -2.89 -11.50 8.68
CA VAL A 38 -3.61 -11.80 7.45
C VAL A 38 -4.41 -10.55 7.09
N ASN A 39 -4.24 -10.02 5.89
CA ASN A 39 -4.99 -8.87 5.38
C ASN A 39 -5.94 -9.31 4.27
N PHE A 40 -7.24 -9.13 4.49
CA PHE A 40 -8.25 -9.26 3.44
C PHE A 40 -8.18 -8.02 2.54
N ARG A 41 -7.89 -8.25 1.26
CA ARG A 41 -7.85 -7.21 0.21
C ARG A 41 -9.25 -6.79 -0.25
N TYR A 42 -10.25 -7.20 0.50
CA TYR A 42 -11.66 -6.90 0.34
C TYR A 42 -12.32 -6.89 1.73
N PRO A 43 -13.51 -6.28 1.90
CA PRO A 43 -14.25 -6.34 3.15
C PRO A 43 -14.78 -7.77 3.38
N PRO A 44 -14.28 -8.53 4.37
CA PRO A 44 -14.65 -9.92 4.53
C PRO A 44 -16.03 -10.05 5.19
N THR A 45 -16.80 -11.06 4.79
CA THR A 45 -18.03 -11.45 5.48
C THR A 45 -17.71 -12.25 6.75
N ALA A 46 -18.70 -12.39 7.65
CA ALA A 46 -18.56 -13.26 8.82
C ALA A 46 -18.23 -14.72 8.45
N ALA A 47 -18.70 -15.18 7.28
CA ALA A 47 -18.39 -16.51 6.76
C ALA A 47 -16.92 -16.61 6.33
N ASP A 48 -16.38 -15.58 5.70
CA ASP A 48 -14.98 -15.52 5.26
C ASP A 48 -14.02 -15.56 6.44
N ILE A 49 -14.32 -14.79 7.48
CA ILE A 49 -13.55 -14.79 8.74
C ILE A 49 -13.60 -16.16 9.39
N THR A 50 -14.79 -16.78 9.47
CA THR A 50 -14.96 -18.12 10.04
C THR A 50 -14.16 -19.16 9.27
N ASN A 51 -14.20 -19.10 7.92
CA ASN A 51 -13.43 -20.00 7.07
C ASN A 51 -11.92 -19.81 7.27
N MET A 52 -11.43 -18.57 7.25
CA MET A 52 -10.01 -18.26 7.48
C MET A 52 -9.54 -18.76 8.85
N ARG A 53 -10.32 -18.59 9.91
CA ARG A 53 -10.01 -19.13 11.25
C ARG A 53 -9.85 -20.64 11.24
N ALA A 54 -10.75 -21.35 10.56
CA ALA A 54 -10.69 -22.80 10.44
C ALA A 54 -9.43 -23.24 9.67
N MET A 55 -9.10 -22.55 8.57
CA MET A 55 -7.93 -22.87 7.75
C MET A 55 -6.62 -22.56 8.49
N LEU A 56 -6.54 -21.45 9.23
CA LEU A 56 -5.39 -21.14 10.08
C LEU A 56 -5.19 -22.15 11.22
N GLN A 57 -6.28 -22.67 11.82
CA GLN A 57 -6.17 -23.74 12.80
C GLN A 57 -5.65 -25.04 12.17
N GLN A 58 -6.12 -25.38 10.97
CA GLN A 58 -5.62 -26.55 10.25
C GLN A 58 -4.14 -26.39 9.88
N ALA A 59 -3.74 -25.22 9.38
CA ALA A 59 -2.36 -24.88 9.06
C ALA A 59 -1.45 -24.94 10.30
N ASN A 60 -1.91 -24.42 11.44
CA ASN A 60 -1.22 -24.53 12.73
C ASN A 60 -0.91 -25.99 13.08
N ASN A 61 -1.91 -26.87 12.92
CA ASN A 61 -1.74 -28.29 13.22
C ASN A 61 -0.69 -28.93 12.30
N ILE A 62 -0.69 -28.56 11.01
CA ILE A 62 0.27 -29.07 10.02
C ILE A 62 1.69 -28.60 10.32
N ILE A 63 1.91 -27.30 10.57
CA ILE A 63 3.24 -26.76 10.91
C ILE A 63 3.75 -27.33 12.23
N CYS A 64 2.86 -27.49 13.22
CA CYS A 64 3.22 -28.10 14.48
C CYS A 64 3.63 -29.56 14.33
N ASP A 65 2.90 -30.34 13.52
CA ASP A 65 3.27 -31.72 13.20
C ASP A 65 4.62 -31.76 12.48
N ALA A 66 4.77 -30.96 11.41
CA ALA A 66 5.96 -30.96 10.56
C ALA A 66 7.26 -30.56 11.24
N THR A 67 7.14 -29.92 12.41
CA THR A 67 8.26 -29.47 13.23
C THR A 67 8.36 -30.23 14.56
N ASP A 68 7.70 -31.39 14.68
CA ASP A 68 7.67 -32.21 15.89
C ASP A 68 7.27 -31.40 17.16
N GLY A 69 6.41 -30.39 16.98
CA GLY A 69 5.87 -29.53 18.03
C GLY A 69 6.77 -28.35 18.43
N GLN A 70 7.90 -28.17 17.72
CA GLN A 70 8.83 -27.08 18.01
C GLN A 70 8.26 -25.72 17.60
N LEU A 71 7.52 -25.66 16.50
CA LEU A 71 6.83 -24.46 16.07
C LEU A 71 5.31 -24.60 16.17
N ARG A 72 4.63 -23.48 16.43
CA ARG A 72 3.16 -23.38 16.42
C ARG A 72 2.75 -21.94 16.19
N PHE A 73 1.52 -21.70 15.76
CA PHE A 73 1.01 -20.34 15.61
C PHE A 73 0.69 -19.73 16.97
N GLY A 74 1.15 -18.49 17.16
CA GLY A 74 0.92 -17.67 18.34
C GLY A 74 -0.29 -16.75 18.15
N THR A 75 -0.05 -15.44 18.12
CA THR A 75 -1.06 -14.43 17.85
C THR A 75 -1.15 -14.15 16.36
N ILE A 76 -2.35 -14.29 15.81
CA ILE A 76 -2.64 -13.95 14.41
C ILE A 76 -3.62 -12.79 14.40
N ARG A 77 -3.28 -11.69 13.72
CA ARG A 77 -4.22 -10.58 13.50
C ARG A 77 -4.86 -10.69 12.13
N LEU A 78 -6.19 -10.76 12.09
CA LEU A 78 -6.95 -10.62 10.84
C LEU A 78 -7.27 -9.14 10.65
N THR A 79 -6.89 -8.58 9.52
CA THR A 79 -7.09 -7.18 9.12
C THR A 79 -7.75 -7.13 7.74
N ALA A 80 -8.26 -5.98 7.30
CA ALA A 80 -8.85 -5.85 5.96
C ALA A 80 -8.57 -4.47 5.36
N GLY A 81 -8.40 -4.30 4.06
CA GLY A 81 -8.18 -2.97 3.46
C GLY A 81 -6.75 -2.43 3.66
N GLY A 82 -6.56 -1.13 3.40
CA GLY A 82 -5.24 -0.59 3.03
C GLY A 82 -4.28 -0.18 4.15
N ALA A 83 -4.66 -0.34 5.41
CA ALA A 83 -3.77 0.01 6.53
C ALA A 83 -2.96 -1.20 6.97
N HIS A 84 -1.64 -1.00 7.09
CA HIS A 84 -0.67 -2.04 7.44
C HIS A 84 -0.72 -3.25 6.50
N GLU A 85 -1.24 -3.07 5.28
CA GLU A 85 -1.26 -4.13 4.26
C GLU A 85 0.15 -4.58 3.89
N ASP A 86 1.10 -3.65 3.93
CA ASP A 86 2.53 -3.85 3.67
C ASP A 86 3.23 -4.64 4.77
N GLU A 87 2.68 -4.63 5.97
CA GLU A 87 3.16 -5.38 7.12
C GLU A 87 2.60 -6.80 7.20
N ALA A 88 1.57 -7.10 6.40
CA ALA A 88 0.87 -8.38 6.43
C ALA A 88 1.65 -9.49 5.75
N ASP A 89 1.66 -10.66 6.39
CA ASP A 89 2.37 -11.84 5.91
C ASP A 89 1.50 -12.69 4.96
N ILE A 90 0.18 -12.50 4.99
CA ILE A 90 -0.77 -13.16 4.10
C ILE A 90 -1.78 -12.15 3.57
N TRP A 91 -1.98 -12.12 2.26
CA TRP A 91 -3.02 -11.37 1.57
C TRP A 91 -4.11 -12.30 1.06
N VAL A 92 -5.37 -11.85 1.16
CA VAL A 92 -6.53 -12.65 0.76
C VAL A 92 -7.39 -11.85 -0.19
N TYR A 93 -7.56 -12.34 -1.41
CA TYR A 93 -8.37 -11.73 -2.45
C TYR A 93 -9.73 -12.41 -2.60
N ALA A 94 -10.75 -11.63 -2.98
CA ALA A 94 -12.12 -12.11 -3.16
C ALA A 94 -12.31 -12.92 -4.45
N GLU A 95 -11.41 -12.74 -5.40
CA GLU A 95 -11.44 -13.39 -6.71
C GLU A 95 -10.91 -14.82 -6.67
N GLY A 96 -11.10 -15.54 -7.78
CA GLY A 96 -10.48 -16.84 -7.99
C GLY A 96 -9.02 -16.68 -8.43
N GLY A 97 -8.16 -17.58 -7.99
CA GLY A 97 -6.75 -17.58 -8.34
C GLY A 97 -6.00 -18.73 -7.67
N ARG A 98 -4.69 -18.79 -7.90
CA ARG A 98 -3.76 -19.76 -7.31
C ARG A 98 -2.89 -19.08 -6.27
N SER A 99 -2.55 -19.77 -5.18
CA SER A 99 -1.69 -19.20 -4.14
C SER A 99 -0.28 -18.94 -4.67
N ALA A 100 0.37 -17.88 -4.19
CA ALA A 100 1.72 -17.55 -4.64
C ALA A 100 2.49 -16.83 -3.54
N VAL A 101 3.80 -17.04 -3.52
CA VAL A 101 4.71 -16.37 -2.59
C VAL A 101 6.05 -16.06 -3.26
N SER A 102 6.59 -14.87 -3.01
CA SER A 102 7.99 -14.55 -3.31
C SER A 102 8.78 -14.44 -2.00
N PHE A 103 9.86 -15.19 -1.91
CA PHE A 103 10.59 -15.37 -0.66
C PHE A 103 12.11 -15.32 -0.83
N TYR A 104 12.83 -15.33 0.28
CA TYR A 104 14.27 -15.50 0.33
C TYR A 104 14.60 -16.89 0.86
N ASP A 105 15.62 -17.51 0.28
CA ASP A 105 16.17 -18.80 0.69
C ASP A 105 16.55 -18.84 2.19
N ASN A 106 16.98 -17.73 2.77
CA ASN A 106 17.36 -17.65 4.17
C ASN A 106 16.19 -17.44 5.16
N GLY A 107 14.93 -17.54 4.72
CA GLY A 107 13.75 -17.32 5.57
C GLY A 107 13.56 -15.87 6.04
N ALA A 108 14.34 -14.91 5.52
CA ALA A 108 14.23 -13.52 5.94
C ALA A 108 12.89 -12.88 5.56
N SER A 109 12.15 -13.44 4.59
CA SER A 109 10.93 -12.84 4.05
C SER A 109 9.79 -12.69 5.05
N PHE A 110 9.61 -13.60 5.99
CA PHE A 110 8.56 -13.50 7.01
C PHE A 110 8.75 -12.28 7.91
N GLY A 111 7.77 -11.36 7.94
CA GLY A 111 7.90 -10.05 8.59
C GLY A 111 8.69 -9.00 7.81
N THR A 112 9.12 -9.25 6.57
CA THR A 112 9.70 -8.22 5.70
C THR A 112 8.58 -7.52 4.93
N LEU A 113 8.58 -6.18 4.88
CA LEU A 113 7.50 -5.46 4.20
C LEU A 113 7.39 -5.88 2.74
N GLY A 114 6.15 -6.14 2.32
CA GLY A 114 5.79 -6.54 0.97
C GLY A 114 6.21 -7.94 0.54
N HIS A 115 6.78 -8.75 1.44
CA HIS A 115 6.83 -10.20 1.25
C HIS A 115 5.62 -10.82 1.95
N HIS A 116 4.73 -11.41 1.17
CA HIS A 116 3.51 -12.02 1.67
C HIS A 116 3.13 -13.24 0.83
N ILE A 117 2.35 -14.12 1.44
CA ILE A 117 1.61 -15.17 0.74
C ILE A 117 0.37 -14.54 0.14
N THR A 118 0.08 -14.80 -1.12
CA THR A 118 -1.17 -14.41 -1.78
C THR A 118 -2.13 -15.59 -1.78
N LEU A 119 -3.35 -15.40 -1.28
CA LEU A 119 -4.42 -16.40 -1.25
C LEU A 119 -5.68 -15.86 -1.93
N PHE A 120 -6.49 -16.78 -2.46
CA PHE A 120 -7.73 -16.48 -3.19
C PHE A 120 -8.89 -17.27 -2.59
N GLN A 121 -10.05 -16.63 -2.43
CA GLN A 121 -11.25 -17.17 -1.74
C GLN A 121 -11.67 -18.58 -2.20
N GLY A 122 -11.40 -18.96 -3.45
CA GLY A 122 -11.71 -20.28 -4.03
C GLY A 122 -10.70 -21.40 -3.76
N GLY A 123 -9.57 -21.13 -3.10
CA GLY A 123 -8.46 -22.09 -2.91
C GLY A 123 -7.82 -22.09 -1.51
N ILE A 124 -8.43 -21.44 -0.53
CA ILE A 124 -7.85 -21.33 0.83
C ILE A 124 -8.04 -22.66 1.58
N THR A 125 -6.96 -23.41 1.76
CA THR A 125 -6.93 -24.58 2.65
C THR A 125 -5.83 -24.45 3.70
N GLY A 126 -5.94 -25.17 4.83
CA GLY A 126 -4.87 -25.16 5.83
C GLY A 126 -3.55 -25.74 5.32
N GLY A 127 -3.60 -26.71 4.40
CA GLY A 127 -2.41 -27.24 3.74
C GLY A 127 -1.72 -26.20 2.87
N THR A 128 -2.49 -25.41 2.12
CA THR A 128 -1.98 -24.29 1.33
C THR A 128 -1.27 -23.27 2.19
N ILE A 129 -1.91 -22.83 3.27
CA ILE A 129 -1.30 -21.85 4.19
C ILE A 129 0.00 -22.40 4.79
N ALA A 130 0.02 -23.67 5.20
CA ALA A 130 1.21 -24.28 5.78
C ALA A 130 2.37 -24.41 4.77
N HIS A 131 2.08 -24.81 3.54
CA HIS A 131 3.05 -24.94 2.45
C HIS A 131 3.69 -23.57 2.12
N GLU A 132 2.85 -22.58 1.81
CA GLU A 132 3.28 -21.23 1.43
C GLU A 132 4.02 -20.52 2.57
N LEU A 133 3.64 -20.81 3.82
CA LEU A 133 4.35 -20.30 4.99
C LEU A 133 5.73 -20.94 5.15
N ALA A 134 5.92 -22.18 4.73
CA ALA A 134 7.23 -22.82 4.79
C ALA A 134 8.24 -22.15 3.84
N HIS A 135 7.80 -21.71 2.67
CA HIS A 135 8.56 -20.81 1.81
C HIS A 135 8.84 -19.47 2.50
N LEU A 136 7.79 -18.77 2.95
CA LEU A 136 7.91 -17.41 3.48
C LEU A 136 8.78 -17.33 4.76
N ALA A 137 8.55 -18.25 5.71
CA ALA A 137 9.13 -18.21 7.05
C ALA A 137 10.42 -19.00 7.21
N PHE A 138 10.60 -20.06 6.43
CA PHE A 138 11.76 -20.93 6.58
C PHE A 138 12.68 -20.91 5.37
N GLY A 139 12.25 -20.32 4.25
CA GLY A 139 13.04 -20.26 3.02
C GLY A 139 13.14 -21.61 2.31
N LEU A 140 12.25 -22.56 2.61
CA LEU A 140 12.24 -23.86 1.96
C LEU A 140 11.91 -23.71 0.47
N GLY A 141 12.46 -24.59 -0.35
CA GLY A 141 12.05 -24.76 -1.75
C GLY A 141 11.07 -25.92 -1.91
N ASP A 142 10.41 -25.94 -3.06
CA ASP A 142 9.55 -27.02 -3.50
C ASP A 142 10.31 -28.35 -3.66
N GLU A 143 9.60 -29.43 -3.31
CA GLU A 143 10.10 -30.79 -3.37
C GLU A 143 9.22 -31.71 -4.24
N TYR A 144 8.38 -31.17 -5.13
CA TYR A 144 7.54 -31.94 -6.05
C TYR A 144 7.98 -31.95 -7.51
N ASN A 145 7.42 -32.91 -8.24
CA ASN A 145 7.67 -33.16 -9.65
C ASN A 145 6.85 -32.21 -10.55
N GLU A 146 7.46 -31.14 -11.02
CA GLU A 146 6.78 -30.15 -11.87
C GLU A 146 7.27 -30.23 -13.34
N GLN A 147 6.83 -31.25 -14.10
CA GLN A 147 7.37 -31.53 -15.45
C GLN A 147 7.21 -30.39 -16.48
N CYS A 148 6.21 -29.52 -16.30
CA CYS A 148 5.95 -28.34 -17.11
C CYS A 148 5.72 -27.15 -16.17
N ARG A 149 6.78 -26.42 -15.81
CA ARG A 149 6.65 -25.14 -15.10
C ARG A 149 5.81 -24.20 -15.95
N TRP A 150 4.68 -23.72 -15.45
CA TRP A 150 3.62 -23.03 -16.20
C TRP A 150 4.10 -21.79 -16.98
N GLY A 151 4.64 -22.01 -18.19
CA GLY A 151 5.19 -20.97 -19.07
C GLY A 151 6.71 -20.82 -19.08
N GLY A 152 7.47 -21.69 -18.37
CA GLY A 152 8.93 -21.67 -18.35
C GLY A 152 9.59 -23.04 -18.60
N PRO A 153 10.90 -23.08 -18.95
CA PRO A 153 11.61 -24.33 -19.16
C PRO A 153 11.74 -25.17 -17.87
N CYS A 154 11.22 -26.39 -17.94
CA CYS A 154 11.68 -27.63 -17.31
C CYS A 154 11.57 -27.82 -15.78
N GLY A 155 11.37 -29.08 -15.39
CA GLY A 155 10.87 -29.46 -14.07
C GLY A 155 11.90 -29.73 -12.97
N ILE A 156 11.36 -29.83 -11.77
CA ILE A 156 12.03 -30.12 -10.50
C ILE A 156 11.74 -31.59 -10.13
N GLY A 157 12.70 -32.33 -9.58
CA GLY A 157 12.50 -33.72 -9.14
C GLY A 157 11.83 -33.81 -7.76
N PRO A 158 11.13 -34.92 -7.42
CA PRO A 158 10.60 -35.10 -6.07
C PRO A 158 11.72 -35.44 -5.06
N CYS A 159 11.59 -35.02 -3.79
CA CYS A 159 12.55 -35.36 -2.74
C CYS A 159 12.44 -36.82 -2.22
N PHE A 160 11.30 -37.48 -2.41
CA PHE A 160 11.02 -38.81 -1.84
C PHE A 160 11.18 -39.95 -2.84
N ASP A 161 11.92 -40.99 -2.41
CA ASP A 161 12.14 -42.23 -3.17
C ASP A 161 10.92 -43.19 -3.18
N ALA A 162 10.00 -43.06 -2.22
CA ALA A 162 8.70 -43.74 -2.22
C ALA A 162 7.83 -43.25 -1.03
N ALA A 163 6.71 -42.57 -1.32
CA ALA A 163 5.53 -42.46 -0.44
C ALA A 163 5.72 -42.03 1.03
N GLY A 164 6.65 -41.13 1.35
CA GLY A 164 6.71 -40.47 2.67
C GLY A 164 5.97 -39.12 2.70
N PRO A 165 5.42 -38.69 3.85
CA PRO A 165 4.76 -37.38 3.99
C PRO A 165 5.78 -36.23 3.89
N ASN A 166 5.50 -35.15 3.15
CA ASN A 166 6.48 -34.08 2.87
C ASN A 166 6.11 -32.61 3.18
N LEU A 167 4.88 -32.15 3.28
CA LEU A 167 4.46 -30.74 3.24
C LEU A 167 4.89 -29.96 1.97
N MET A 168 6.15 -30.00 1.54
CA MET A 168 6.69 -29.35 0.34
C MET A 168 6.48 -30.17 -0.95
N MET A 169 5.58 -31.18 -0.96
CA MET A 169 5.21 -31.94 -2.16
C MET A 169 3.76 -31.70 -2.63
N GLN A 170 3.50 -31.86 -3.93
CA GLN A 170 2.21 -31.66 -4.61
C GLN A 170 1.12 -32.71 -4.28
N SER A 171 1.46 -33.90 -3.76
CA SER A 171 0.45 -34.95 -3.51
C SER A 171 0.67 -35.75 -2.22
N GLY A 172 -0.35 -35.83 -1.38
CA GLY A 172 -0.42 -36.68 -0.18
C GLY A 172 -1.06 -35.94 1.00
N ASP A 173 -1.67 -36.66 1.94
CA ASP A 173 -1.96 -36.13 3.26
C ASP A 173 -0.61 -35.97 3.98
N GLN A 174 0.00 -34.80 3.84
CA GLN A 174 1.37 -34.54 4.26
C GLN A 174 1.42 -33.62 5.47
N SER A 175 2.27 -33.98 6.43
CA SER A 175 2.43 -33.25 7.67
C SER A 175 3.86 -33.19 8.17
N GLU A 176 4.87 -33.54 7.35
CA GLU A 176 6.25 -33.71 7.80
C GLU A 176 7.29 -33.14 6.84
N PHE A 177 8.36 -32.53 7.33
CA PHE A 177 9.50 -32.09 6.50
C PHE A 177 10.55 -33.20 6.29
N CYS A 178 11.27 -33.17 5.17
CA CYS A 178 12.36 -34.11 4.93
C CYS A 178 13.60 -33.84 5.82
N VAL A 179 14.23 -34.92 6.26
CA VAL A 179 15.49 -34.94 7.01
C VAL A 179 16.62 -35.43 6.10
N ALA A 180 17.88 -35.19 6.47
CA ALA A 180 19.03 -35.64 5.67
C ALA A 180 19.03 -37.15 5.38
N ALA A 181 18.40 -37.98 6.24
CA ALA A 181 18.32 -39.43 6.05
C ALA A 181 17.33 -39.88 4.97
N ASN A 182 16.36 -39.03 4.59
CA ASN A 182 15.35 -39.33 3.57
C ASN A 182 15.25 -38.24 2.49
N HIS A 183 16.20 -37.31 2.45
CA HIS A 183 16.36 -36.33 1.38
C HIS A 183 17.28 -36.91 0.30
N ASP A 184 16.73 -37.20 -0.88
CA ASP A 184 17.52 -37.59 -2.04
C ASP A 184 17.85 -36.33 -2.88
N PRO A 185 19.13 -35.91 -2.95
CA PRO A 185 19.52 -34.73 -3.72
C PRO A 185 19.67 -35.00 -5.22
N LEU A 186 19.47 -36.25 -5.70
CA LEU A 186 19.82 -36.69 -7.06
C LEU A 186 18.70 -37.44 -7.83
N GLN A 187 17.57 -37.81 -7.21
CA GLN A 187 16.49 -38.52 -7.92
C GLN A 187 15.31 -37.63 -8.31
N GLY A 188 15.34 -37.16 -9.56
CA GLY A 188 14.10 -36.96 -10.31
C GLY A 188 13.42 -38.29 -10.61
N ASN A 189 12.13 -38.25 -10.97
CA ASN A 189 11.24 -39.40 -11.15
C ASN A 189 11.57 -40.35 -12.34
N ASN A 190 12.81 -40.38 -12.84
CA ASN A 190 13.28 -41.09 -14.03
C ASN A 190 12.63 -40.68 -15.38
N ASP A 191 11.81 -39.63 -15.41
CA ASP A 191 11.25 -39.16 -16.69
C ASP A 191 12.27 -38.29 -17.46
N GLY A 192 12.34 -38.51 -18.77
CA GLY A 192 13.16 -37.70 -19.67
C GLY A 192 12.57 -36.29 -19.86
N CYS A 193 13.36 -35.37 -20.41
CA CYS A 193 12.84 -34.03 -20.74
C CYS A 193 11.62 -34.14 -21.66
N PRO A 194 10.46 -33.58 -21.29
CA PRO A 194 9.29 -33.60 -22.15
C PRO A 194 9.63 -32.95 -23.51
N THR A 195 9.08 -33.52 -24.59
CA THR A 195 9.18 -32.90 -25.90
C THR A 195 8.30 -31.64 -25.91
N VAL A 196 8.61 -30.70 -26.82
CA VAL A 196 7.93 -29.39 -26.98
C VAL A 196 6.38 -29.48 -27.02
N GLU A 197 5.84 -30.66 -27.35
CA GLU A 197 4.40 -30.89 -27.57
C GLU A 197 3.59 -31.22 -26.30
N THR A 198 4.20 -31.57 -25.17
CA THR A 198 3.45 -31.99 -23.96
C THR A 198 3.16 -30.86 -22.96
N CYS A 199 3.79 -29.69 -23.11
CA CYS A 199 3.49 -28.51 -22.28
C CYS A 199 2.63 -27.51 -23.09
N ALA A 200 1.30 -27.58 -22.94
CA ALA A 200 0.40 -26.65 -23.61
C ALA A 200 0.52 -25.24 -23.00
N GLY A 201 1.03 -24.24 -23.74
CA GLY A 201 0.99 -22.86 -23.24
C GLY A 201 1.98 -21.89 -23.88
N LYS A 202 3.28 -22.00 -23.64
CA LYS A 202 4.29 -21.04 -24.13
C LYS A 202 5.69 -21.67 -24.19
N GLY A 203 6.28 -21.71 -25.39
CA GLY A 203 7.73 -21.67 -25.62
C GLY A 203 8.57 -22.89 -25.25
N VAL A 204 9.74 -22.98 -25.90
CA VAL A 204 10.77 -24.03 -25.74
C VAL A 204 11.29 -24.04 -24.31
N CYS A 205 11.71 -25.21 -23.81
CA CYS A 205 12.71 -25.27 -22.75
C CYS A 205 14.00 -24.57 -23.26
N ALA A 206 14.11 -23.24 -23.17
CA ALA A 206 15.33 -22.54 -23.53
C ALA A 206 16.47 -23.08 -22.67
N ALA A 207 17.61 -23.35 -23.32
CA ALA A 207 18.76 -24.04 -22.73
C ALA A 207 19.19 -23.45 -21.37
N ASP A 208 18.98 -22.15 -21.18
CA ASP A 208 19.32 -21.32 -20.04
C ASP A 208 18.80 -21.87 -18.68
N ASN A 209 17.56 -22.36 -18.63
CA ASN A 209 16.94 -22.91 -17.40
C ASN A 209 17.05 -24.44 -17.35
N CYS A 210 17.11 -25.08 -18.51
CA CYS A 210 17.25 -26.52 -18.64
C CYS A 210 18.65 -26.97 -18.20
N ASP A 211 19.69 -26.21 -18.58
CA ASP A 211 21.11 -26.49 -18.29
C ASP A 211 21.45 -26.39 -16.79
N LEU A 212 20.65 -25.69 -15.99
CA LEU A 212 20.82 -25.62 -14.53
C LEU A 212 20.39 -26.91 -13.83
N ASN A 213 19.41 -27.62 -14.39
CA ASN A 213 18.74 -28.74 -13.71
C ASN A 213 18.95 -30.08 -14.43
N TRP A 214 19.50 -30.06 -15.64
CA TRP A 214 19.75 -31.23 -16.48
C TRP A 214 21.16 -31.79 -16.27
N ASN A 215 21.26 -33.00 -15.73
CA ASN A 215 22.52 -33.71 -15.71
C ASN A 215 22.75 -34.39 -17.07
N SER A 216 23.65 -33.84 -17.87
CA SER A 216 24.04 -34.38 -19.18
C SER A 216 24.73 -35.75 -19.14
N THR A 217 25.21 -36.19 -17.97
CA THR A 217 25.82 -37.52 -17.76
C THR A 217 24.76 -38.61 -17.58
N THR A 218 23.64 -38.28 -16.94
CA THR A 218 22.56 -39.23 -16.63
C THR A 218 21.31 -39.03 -17.49
N ASN A 219 21.27 -37.92 -18.22
CA ASN A 219 20.16 -37.52 -19.10
C ASN A 219 18.83 -37.37 -18.32
N ARG A 220 18.90 -36.71 -17.15
CA ARG A 220 17.80 -36.56 -16.16
C ARG A 220 17.74 -35.16 -15.54
N PHE A 221 16.56 -34.78 -15.04
CA PHE A 221 16.41 -33.75 -14.01
C PHE A 221 16.72 -34.39 -12.65
N GLU A 222 17.70 -33.88 -11.92
CA GLU A 222 18.21 -34.58 -10.73
C GLU A 222 17.93 -33.90 -9.39
N ALA A 223 17.47 -32.65 -9.36
CA ALA A 223 17.39 -31.90 -8.10
C ALA A 223 16.01 -31.27 -7.85
N THR A 224 15.59 -31.27 -6.57
CA THR A 224 14.44 -30.50 -6.09
C THR A 224 14.78 -28.99 -6.07
N GLN A 225 13.79 -28.10 -5.97
CA GLN A 225 14.08 -26.66 -5.79
C GLN A 225 14.79 -26.45 -4.46
N GLN A 226 14.36 -27.19 -3.43
CA GLN A 226 15.02 -27.27 -2.13
C GLN A 226 16.51 -27.61 -2.24
N SER A 227 16.88 -28.68 -2.96
CA SER A 227 18.28 -29.07 -3.14
C SER A 227 19.09 -28.04 -3.92
N LEU A 228 18.49 -27.39 -4.94
CA LEU A 228 19.16 -26.38 -5.75
C LEU A 228 19.43 -25.10 -4.97
N MET A 229 18.43 -24.63 -4.21
CA MET A 229 18.54 -23.42 -3.41
C MET A 229 19.51 -23.59 -2.24
N HIS A 230 19.50 -24.77 -1.61
CA HIS A 230 20.20 -25.00 -0.35
C HIS A 230 21.42 -25.90 -0.48
N GLY A 231 21.94 -26.10 -1.70
CA GLY A 231 23.14 -26.90 -1.92
C GLY A 231 23.02 -28.36 -1.45
N GLY A 232 21.83 -28.94 -1.59
CA GLY A 232 21.50 -30.33 -1.22
C GLY A 232 21.09 -30.54 0.23
N LEU A 233 20.82 -29.48 0.99
CA LEU A 233 20.26 -29.60 2.35
C LEU A 233 18.79 -30.02 2.31
N SER A 234 18.42 -30.90 3.24
CA SER A 234 17.02 -31.24 3.50
C SER A 234 16.24 -30.05 4.08
N ALA A 235 14.91 -30.13 4.06
CA ALA A 235 14.04 -29.14 4.68
C ALA A 235 14.40 -28.91 6.17
N TRP A 236 14.52 -29.96 6.98
CA TRP A 236 14.93 -29.82 8.39
C TRP A 236 16.31 -29.18 8.57
N ALA A 237 17.29 -29.54 7.74
CA ALA A 237 18.63 -28.96 7.81
C ALA A 237 18.62 -27.46 7.45
N THR A 238 17.75 -27.08 6.53
CA THR A 238 17.53 -25.68 6.14
C THR A 238 16.78 -24.90 7.21
N LEU A 239 15.75 -25.50 7.82
CA LEU A 239 15.06 -24.93 8.97
C LEU A 239 16.03 -24.64 10.13
N ASP A 240 16.92 -25.59 10.45
CA ASP A 240 17.96 -25.40 11.47
C ASP A 240 18.96 -24.33 11.08
N GLN A 241 19.40 -24.30 9.81
CA GLN A 241 20.31 -23.26 9.32
C GLN A 241 19.70 -21.87 9.44
N ASN A 242 18.42 -21.72 9.09
CA ASN A 242 17.74 -20.42 9.04
C ASN A 242 17.15 -20.00 10.39
N ASN A 243 16.82 -20.96 11.26
CA ASN A 243 16.19 -20.73 12.57
C ASN A 243 16.84 -21.54 13.72
N PRO A 244 18.19 -21.46 13.89
CA PRO A 244 18.93 -22.35 14.81
C PRO A 244 18.62 -22.11 16.30
N ALA A 245 17.94 -21.02 16.63
CA ALA A 245 17.57 -20.70 18.01
C ALA A 245 16.21 -21.29 18.42
N GLN A 246 15.37 -21.68 17.44
CA GLN A 246 14.00 -22.13 17.65
C GLN A 246 13.79 -23.58 17.18
N ILE A 247 14.65 -24.07 16.29
CA ILE A 247 14.58 -25.41 15.72
C ILE A 247 15.79 -26.23 16.15
N THR A 248 15.57 -27.53 16.34
CA THR A 248 16.61 -28.55 16.44
C THR A 248 16.19 -29.75 15.61
N PRO A 249 16.99 -30.20 14.63
CA PRO A 249 16.67 -31.36 13.81
C PRO A 249 16.40 -32.62 14.65
N PRO A 250 15.41 -33.45 14.30
CA PRO A 250 15.18 -34.72 14.97
C PRO A 250 16.38 -35.66 14.77
N ALA A 251 16.67 -36.48 15.77
CA ALA A 251 17.79 -37.44 15.71
C ALA A 251 17.57 -38.61 14.73
N GLY A 252 16.40 -38.70 14.10
CA GLY A 252 15.99 -39.76 13.18
C GLY A 252 14.93 -39.27 12.20
N LEU A 253 14.07 -40.17 11.73
CA LEU A 253 12.90 -39.77 10.95
C LEU A 253 11.93 -38.94 11.82
N PRO A 254 11.23 -37.95 11.24
CA PRO A 254 10.17 -37.22 11.93
C PRO A 254 9.07 -38.15 12.46
N ASN A 255 8.36 -37.72 13.49
CA ASN A 255 7.29 -38.52 14.07
C ASN A 255 5.97 -38.23 13.35
N ASN A 256 5.59 -39.11 12.42
CA ASN A 256 4.33 -39.07 11.65
C ASN A 256 3.00 -38.86 12.44
N ASN A 257 3.02 -38.88 13.77
CA ASN A 257 1.85 -38.59 14.59
C ASN A 257 1.91 -37.17 15.18
N PRO A 258 0.84 -36.37 15.03
CA PRO A 258 0.72 -35.04 15.60
C PRO A 258 1.13 -34.97 17.08
N PRO A 259 2.03 -34.05 17.45
CA PRO A 259 2.40 -33.80 18.84
C PRO A 259 1.18 -33.46 19.70
N ALA A 260 1.18 -33.91 20.95
CA ALA A 260 0.19 -33.44 21.92
C ALA A 260 0.48 -31.97 22.28
N GLY A 261 -0.46 -31.06 21.98
CA GLY A 261 -0.38 -29.67 22.46
C GLY A 261 -0.02 -28.60 21.44
N CYS A 262 -0.31 -28.80 20.15
CA CYS A 262 -0.19 -27.76 19.10
C CYS A 262 -1.02 -26.48 19.35
N GLY A 263 -1.93 -26.52 20.33
CA GLY A 263 -2.69 -25.36 20.79
C GLY A 263 -3.70 -24.84 19.76
N VAL A 264 -4.33 -23.72 20.13
CA VAL A 264 -5.21 -22.95 19.27
C VAL A 264 -4.58 -21.56 19.15
N PRO A 265 -4.32 -21.05 17.94
CA PRO A 265 -3.76 -19.72 17.78
C PRO A 265 -4.70 -18.67 18.36
N ASN A 266 -4.12 -17.63 18.95
CA ASN A 266 -4.86 -16.49 19.44
C ASN A 266 -5.21 -15.56 18.27
N ILE A 267 -6.37 -15.78 17.66
CA ILE A 267 -6.83 -14.98 16.53
C ILE A 267 -7.53 -13.71 17.03
N ILE A 268 -6.94 -12.56 16.74
CA ILE A 268 -7.52 -11.24 16.96
C ILE A 268 -8.17 -10.81 15.65
N GLU A 269 -9.50 -10.66 15.67
CA GLU A 269 -10.25 -10.14 14.54
C GLU A 269 -10.25 -8.61 14.59
N ASP A 270 -9.69 -7.99 13.57
CA ASP A 270 -9.58 -6.53 13.45
C ASP A 270 -9.88 -6.11 11.99
N VAL A 271 -10.98 -6.64 11.47
CA VAL A 271 -11.42 -6.52 10.07
C VAL A 271 -12.58 -5.53 9.87
N ASN A 272 -13.06 -4.93 10.95
CA ASN A 272 -14.15 -3.94 10.92
C ASN A 272 -13.59 -2.58 10.51
N GLY A 273 -13.42 -2.30 9.21
CA GLY A 273 -12.75 -1.09 8.77
C GLY A 273 -13.40 -0.36 7.59
N SER A 274 -13.51 0.97 7.70
CA SER A 274 -13.68 1.87 6.56
C SER A 274 -12.60 2.93 6.58
N ASP A 275 -12.29 3.54 5.43
CA ASP A 275 -11.38 4.69 5.35
C ASP A 275 -11.82 5.78 6.34
N GLN A 276 -10.92 6.23 7.19
CA GLN A 276 -11.14 7.31 8.13
C GLN A 276 -10.48 8.59 7.66
N VAL A 277 -11.29 9.64 7.51
CA VAL A 277 -10.82 10.95 7.08
C VAL A 277 -11.27 12.00 8.09
N MET A 278 -10.31 12.58 8.81
CA MET A 278 -10.54 13.73 9.67
C MET A 278 -10.14 15.02 8.94
N LEU A 279 -11.10 15.94 8.82
CA LEU A 279 -10.84 17.29 8.33
C LEU A 279 -10.45 18.20 9.50
N PHE A 280 -9.35 18.93 9.36
CA PHE A 280 -8.99 20.03 10.26
C PHE A 280 -9.01 21.34 9.47
N ILE A 281 -10.00 22.18 9.77
CA ILE A 281 -10.18 23.46 9.08
C ILE A 281 -9.88 24.59 10.07
N ASP A 282 -8.83 25.34 9.78
CA ASP A 282 -8.56 26.61 10.42
C ASP A 282 -9.70 27.59 10.12
N ARG A 283 -10.28 28.16 11.17
CA ARG A 283 -11.30 29.20 11.12
C ARG A 283 -10.84 30.44 11.91
N SER A 284 -9.53 30.62 12.06
CA SER A 284 -8.93 31.79 12.69
C SER A 284 -9.35 33.08 11.99
N GLY A 285 -9.21 34.23 12.66
CA GLY A 285 -9.59 35.52 12.06
C GLY A 285 -8.89 35.82 10.72
N SER A 286 -7.66 35.33 10.51
CA SER A 286 -6.89 35.51 9.26
C SER A 286 -7.53 34.81 8.06
N MET A 287 -8.25 33.71 8.28
CA MET A 287 -8.99 32.99 7.23
C MET A 287 -10.11 33.83 6.59
N GLY A 288 -10.48 34.95 7.21
CA GLY A 288 -11.39 35.95 6.64
C GLY A 288 -10.76 36.83 5.55
N SER A 289 -9.46 36.68 5.29
CA SER A 289 -8.77 37.37 4.21
C SER A 289 -9.37 36.96 2.87
N ARG A 290 -9.65 37.97 2.03
CA ARG A 290 -10.12 37.76 0.66
C ARG A 290 -8.98 37.27 -0.21
N ILE A 291 -9.27 36.36 -1.13
CA ILE A 291 -8.27 35.90 -2.09
C ILE A 291 -7.84 37.02 -3.05
N ASN A 292 -8.73 37.99 -3.30
CA ASN A 292 -8.39 39.28 -3.91
C ASN A 292 -8.78 40.42 -2.96
N SER A 293 -7.79 41.05 -2.33
CA SER A 293 -8.00 42.13 -1.36
C SER A 293 -8.51 43.43 -1.99
N GLY A 294 -8.30 43.63 -3.30
CA GLY A 294 -8.80 44.78 -4.06
C GLY A 294 -10.28 44.68 -4.44
N ASP A 295 -10.91 43.52 -4.21
CA ASP A 295 -12.28 43.26 -4.61
C ASP A 295 -13.18 42.94 -3.40
N PRO A 296 -14.14 43.83 -3.04
CA PRO A 296 -15.02 43.59 -1.89
C PRO A 296 -15.93 42.38 -2.05
N ASP A 297 -16.24 41.99 -3.30
CA ASP A 297 -17.08 40.83 -3.65
C ASP A 297 -16.27 39.52 -3.74
N SER A 298 -14.94 39.59 -3.55
CA SER A 298 -14.08 38.40 -3.51
C SER A 298 -14.46 37.50 -2.34
N GLN A 299 -14.49 36.20 -2.60
CA GLN A 299 -14.58 35.19 -1.56
C GLN A 299 -13.34 35.17 -0.67
N THR A 300 -13.52 34.68 0.56
CA THR A 300 -12.47 34.54 1.57
C THR A 300 -11.76 33.19 1.47
N ARG A 301 -10.61 33.05 2.14
CA ARG A 301 -9.93 31.75 2.29
C ARG A 301 -10.83 30.72 2.96
N LEU A 302 -11.61 31.12 3.98
CA LEU A 302 -12.58 30.22 4.62
C LEU A 302 -13.68 29.77 3.66
N ASP A 303 -14.15 30.62 2.74
CA ASP A 303 -15.16 30.23 1.75
C ASP A 303 -14.64 29.13 0.81
N PHE A 304 -13.37 29.24 0.38
CA PHE A 304 -12.71 28.20 -0.41
C PHE A 304 -12.38 26.94 0.41
N ALA A 305 -12.02 27.08 1.69
CA ALA A 305 -11.80 25.94 2.58
C ALA A 305 -13.11 25.14 2.80
N LYS A 306 -14.23 25.84 2.97
CA LYS A 306 -15.57 25.21 3.01
C LYS A 306 -15.88 24.50 1.69
N ALA A 307 -15.62 25.15 0.55
CA ALA A 307 -15.82 24.54 -0.75
C ALA A 307 -14.98 23.27 -0.95
N ALA A 308 -13.73 23.26 -0.49
CA ALA A 308 -12.86 22.11 -0.58
C ALA A 308 -13.32 20.94 0.31
N ALA A 309 -13.77 21.24 1.53
CA ALA A 309 -14.40 20.23 2.39
C ALA A 309 -15.69 19.67 1.75
N ARG A 310 -16.54 20.51 1.16
CA ARG A 310 -17.73 20.06 0.41
C ARG A 310 -17.35 19.19 -0.79
N ALA A 311 -16.30 19.55 -1.55
CA ALA A 311 -15.81 18.76 -2.68
C ALA A 311 -15.36 17.37 -2.24
N LEU A 312 -14.65 17.29 -1.12
CA LEU A 312 -14.25 16.00 -0.55
C LEU A 312 -15.45 15.19 -0.05
N ILE A 313 -16.43 15.83 0.59
CA ILE A 313 -17.68 15.18 1.01
C ILE A 313 -18.42 14.59 -0.20
N ASP A 314 -18.57 15.36 -1.29
CA ASP A 314 -19.19 14.88 -2.53
C ASP A 314 -18.36 13.77 -3.18
N LEU A 315 -17.03 13.84 -3.09
CA LEU A 315 -16.11 12.80 -3.58
C LEU A 315 -16.21 11.48 -2.79
N ARG A 316 -16.49 11.56 -1.48
CA ARG A 316 -16.43 10.38 -0.58
C ARG A 316 -17.80 9.79 -0.24
N ALA A 317 -18.86 10.58 -0.31
CA ALA A 317 -20.20 10.07 -0.04
C ALA A 317 -20.61 9.02 -1.09
N GLY A 318 -21.15 7.90 -0.61
CA GLY A 318 -21.55 6.77 -1.43
C GLY A 318 -22.67 5.96 -0.79
N ASN A 319 -23.13 4.92 -1.50
CA ASN A 319 -24.06 3.91 -0.97
C ASN A 319 -23.44 2.50 -0.94
N GLY A 320 -22.20 2.35 -1.42
CA GLY A 320 -21.46 1.09 -1.37
C GLY A 320 -20.86 0.85 0.01
N MET A 321 -20.58 -0.41 0.34
CA MET A 321 -19.92 -0.79 1.59
C MET A 321 -18.48 -1.27 1.29
N PRO A 322 -17.50 -0.94 2.15
CA PRO A 322 -17.61 -0.10 3.34
C PRO A 322 -17.68 1.40 2.99
N LEU A 323 -18.52 2.15 3.71
CA LEU A 323 -18.60 3.60 3.59
C LEU A 323 -17.46 4.26 4.35
N PRO A 324 -16.75 5.26 3.79
CA PRO A 324 -15.72 5.98 4.53
C PRO A 324 -16.33 6.68 5.74
N GLN A 325 -15.60 6.67 6.85
CA GLN A 325 -15.88 7.49 8.02
C GLN A 325 -15.26 8.87 7.86
N MET A 326 -16.07 9.91 8.01
CA MET A 326 -15.57 11.28 7.93
C MET A 326 -15.93 12.09 9.17
N GLY A 327 -14.94 12.82 9.67
CA GLY A 327 -15.05 13.73 10.81
C GLY A 327 -14.58 15.14 10.46
N LEU A 328 -14.90 16.09 11.34
CA LEU A 328 -14.52 17.49 11.18
C LEU A 328 -14.15 18.10 12.54
N VAL A 329 -12.91 18.56 12.63
CA VAL A 329 -12.42 19.49 13.64
C VAL A 329 -12.28 20.86 13.00
N ALA A 330 -12.93 21.87 13.58
CA ALA A 330 -12.74 23.25 13.19
C ALA A 330 -12.08 24.02 14.33
N PHE A 331 -11.03 24.79 14.04
CA PHE A 331 -10.20 25.36 15.09
C PHE A 331 -9.82 26.82 14.86
N ASP A 332 -9.79 27.55 15.96
CA ASP A 332 -9.10 28.82 16.12
C ASP A 332 -8.13 28.66 17.31
N GLN A 333 -8.29 29.43 18.38
CA GLN A 333 -7.64 29.16 19.67
C GLN A 333 -8.31 28.00 20.46
N ASN A 334 -9.56 27.66 20.12
CA ASN A 334 -10.37 26.61 20.71
C ASN A 334 -10.84 25.63 19.62
N PRO A 335 -10.22 24.45 19.49
CA PRO A 335 -10.70 23.44 18.56
C PRO A 335 -12.06 22.89 19.01
N VAL A 336 -12.93 22.65 18.03
CA VAL A 336 -14.25 22.05 18.24
C VAL A 336 -14.37 20.85 17.31
N LEU A 337 -14.62 19.67 17.88
CA LEU A 337 -15.05 18.49 17.13
C LEU A 337 -16.51 18.70 16.71
N ILE A 338 -16.71 19.15 15.48
CA ILE A 338 -18.04 19.41 14.90
C ILE A 338 -18.72 18.09 14.54
N ARG A 339 -17.95 17.12 14.08
CA ARG A 339 -18.42 15.80 13.66
C ARG A 339 -17.39 14.74 14.04
N ASN A 340 -17.84 13.70 14.73
CA ASN A 340 -17.01 12.53 15.03
C ASN A 340 -16.77 11.68 13.76
N LEU A 341 -15.80 10.77 13.77
CA LEU A 341 -15.60 9.82 12.66
C LEU A 341 -16.78 8.85 12.60
N ILE A 342 -17.67 9.07 11.65
CA ILE A 342 -18.85 8.24 11.41
C ILE A 342 -19.05 8.05 9.89
N ASP A 343 -19.66 6.92 9.52
CA ASP A 343 -19.88 6.55 8.12
C ASP A 343 -20.60 7.67 7.35
N LEU A 344 -20.20 7.87 6.10
CA LEU A 344 -20.75 8.90 5.21
C LEU A 344 -21.60 8.29 4.08
N PRO A 345 -22.84 7.84 4.35
CA PRO A 345 -23.78 7.46 3.30
C PRO A 345 -24.22 8.70 2.49
N LEU A 346 -24.72 8.50 1.26
CA LEU A 346 -25.22 9.62 0.43
C LEU A 346 -26.31 10.44 1.13
N ALA A 347 -27.11 9.83 2.01
CA ALA A 347 -28.14 10.53 2.78
C ALA A 347 -27.58 11.55 3.79
N ASP A 348 -26.33 11.38 4.22
CA ASP A 348 -25.67 12.26 5.20
C ASP A 348 -24.70 13.26 4.56
N ARG A 349 -24.57 13.22 3.23
CA ARG A 349 -23.77 14.16 2.43
C ARG A 349 -24.17 15.62 2.68
N ASP A 350 -25.43 15.96 2.45
CA ASP A 350 -25.91 17.35 2.53
C ASP A 350 -26.01 17.87 3.99
N PRO A 351 -26.42 17.05 4.99
CA PRO A 351 -26.27 17.41 6.40
C PRO A 351 -24.82 17.74 6.80
N PHE A 352 -23.84 16.95 6.35
CA PHE A 352 -22.43 17.24 6.66
C PHE A 352 -21.95 18.53 5.97
N LYS A 353 -22.34 18.77 4.71
CA LYS A 353 -22.06 20.07 4.03
C LYS A 353 -22.64 21.25 4.80
N THR A 354 -23.82 21.10 5.38
CA THR A 354 -24.44 22.13 6.23
C THR A 354 -23.61 22.42 7.48
N GLN A 355 -23.00 21.41 8.11
CA GLN A 355 -22.08 21.59 9.25
C GLN A 355 -20.84 22.39 8.85
N VAL A 356 -20.28 22.12 7.65
CA VAL A 356 -19.16 22.89 7.08
C VAL A 356 -19.56 24.34 6.79
N ASP A 357 -20.76 24.57 6.26
CA ASP A 357 -21.24 25.92 5.93
C ASP A 357 -21.40 26.81 7.18
N ASN A 358 -21.71 26.20 8.33
CA ASN A 358 -21.87 26.88 9.60
C ASN A 358 -20.55 27.29 10.28
N LEU A 359 -19.38 26.97 9.71
CA LEU A 359 -18.11 27.42 10.27
C LEU A 359 -18.01 28.95 10.24
N MET A 360 -17.62 29.54 11.38
CA MET A 360 -17.49 30.98 11.56
C MET A 360 -16.08 31.35 11.99
N LEU A 361 -15.60 32.48 11.49
CA LEU A 361 -14.30 33.04 11.84
C LEU A 361 -14.21 33.37 13.34
N GLY A 362 -13.04 33.19 13.95
CA GLY A 362 -12.81 33.56 15.34
C GLY A 362 -11.35 33.53 15.74
N GLY A 363 -10.99 34.21 16.84
CA GLY A 363 -9.76 33.95 17.61
C GLY A 363 -8.41 33.97 16.88
N THR A 364 -7.44 33.33 17.53
CA THR A 364 -6.06 33.07 17.07
C THR A 364 -5.93 31.62 16.55
N THR A 365 -4.74 31.01 16.50
CA THR A 365 -4.50 29.73 15.78
C THR A 365 -3.75 28.72 16.65
N ALA A 366 -4.42 27.62 17.02
CA ALA A 366 -3.89 26.55 17.89
C ALA A 366 -3.84 25.18 17.18
N ILE A 367 -2.84 24.97 16.33
CA ILE A 367 -2.70 23.77 15.49
C ILE A 367 -2.50 22.51 16.34
N GLY A 368 -1.59 22.52 17.32
CA GLY A 368 -1.29 21.33 18.11
C GLY A 368 -2.47 20.89 18.98
N THR A 369 -3.19 21.86 19.55
CA THR A 369 -4.43 21.59 20.29
C THR A 369 -5.52 21.02 19.36
N ALA A 370 -5.61 21.49 18.12
CA ALA A 370 -6.55 20.96 17.14
C ALA A 370 -6.25 19.50 16.80
N LEU A 371 -4.98 19.15 16.54
CA LEU A 371 -4.56 17.77 16.31
C LEU A 371 -4.91 16.87 17.50
N ASN A 372 -4.67 17.33 18.73
CA ASN A 372 -5.04 16.58 19.94
C ASN A 372 -6.55 16.31 20.06
N ALA A 373 -7.41 17.18 19.52
CA ALA A 373 -8.86 16.98 19.55
C ALA A 373 -9.31 15.74 18.73
N ALA A 374 -8.48 15.24 17.82
CA ALA A 374 -8.77 14.05 17.04
C ALA A 374 -8.21 12.75 17.65
N ILE A 375 -7.42 12.81 18.73
CA ILE A 375 -6.85 11.61 19.38
C ILE A 375 -7.99 10.67 19.81
N PHE A 376 -8.96 11.14 20.59
CA PHE A 376 -10.09 10.29 21.01
C PHE A 376 -10.95 9.81 19.82
N PRO A 377 -11.36 10.67 18.86
CA PRO A 377 -12.03 10.22 17.65
C PRO A 377 -11.32 9.07 16.92
N PHE A 378 -10.00 9.11 16.77
CA PHE A 378 -9.24 8.03 16.14
C PHE A 378 -9.04 6.81 17.05
N GLN A 379 -9.06 6.97 18.38
CA GLN A 379 -9.00 5.86 19.36
C GLN A 379 -10.31 5.11 19.50
N ASP A 380 -11.45 5.81 19.45
CA ASP A 380 -12.78 5.27 19.70
C ASP A 380 -13.24 4.27 18.63
N VAL A 381 -12.50 4.13 17.52
CA VAL A 381 -12.88 3.24 16.42
C VAL A 381 -12.00 1.99 16.40
N GLU A 382 -12.60 0.80 16.36
CA GLU A 382 -11.94 -0.53 16.50
C GLU A 382 -10.77 -0.76 15.53
N THR A 383 -9.60 -1.16 15.99
CA THR A 383 -8.33 -0.61 15.49
C THR A 383 -7.79 -0.95 14.10
N ALA A 384 -8.20 -1.96 13.33
CA ALA A 384 -7.47 -2.34 12.10
C ALA A 384 -8.30 -2.37 10.82
N GLY A 385 -7.52 -2.26 9.74
CA GLY A 385 -8.02 -2.23 8.38
C GLY A 385 -8.49 -0.87 7.84
N ARG A 386 -8.25 0.21 8.58
CA ARG A 386 -8.72 1.56 8.21
C ARG A 386 -7.57 2.43 7.74
N THR A 387 -7.62 2.95 6.51
CA THR A 387 -6.71 4.06 6.18
C THR A 387 -7.07 5.24 7.08
N ARG A 388 -6.12 5.74 7.88
CA ARG A 388 -6.37 6.88 8.79
C ARG A 388 -5.70 8.11 8.22
N THR A 389 -6.51 9.07 7.80
CA THR A 389 -6.06 10.26 7.11
C THR A 389 -6.53 11.51 7.83
N ALA A 390 -5.62 12.45 8.03
CA ALA A 390 -5.90 13.79 8.49
C ALA A 390 -5.57 14.81 7.40
N PHE A 391 -6.53 15.66 7.04
CA PHE A 391 -6.29 16.82 6.16
C PHE A 391 -6.27 18.09 6.99
N LEU A 392 -5.09 18.68 7.18
CA LEU A 392 -4.87 19.89 7.97
C LEU A 392 -4.68 21.11 7.08
N LEU A 393 -5.65 22.02 7.10
CA LEU A 393 -5.60 23.30 6.40
C LEU A 393 -5.41 24.44 7.41
N SER A 394 -4.43 25.32 7.17
CA SER A 394 -4.20 26.53 7.98
C SER A 394 -3.54 27.64 7.18
N ASP A 395 -3.90 28.90 7.46
CA ASP A 395 -3.29 30.10 6.86
C ASP A 395 -2.33 30.87 7.79
N GLY A 396 -2.06 30.30 8.97
CA GLY A 396 -1.35 30.99 10.04
C GLY A 396 -0.27 30.16 10.71
N GLN A 397 0.36 30.79 11.71
CA GLN A 397 1.34 30.17 12.59
C GLN A 397 0.66 29.64 13.85
N ASN A 398 1.16 28.53 14.38
CA ASN A 398 0.75 28.09 15.72
C ASN A 398 1.20 29.15 16.75
N ASN A 399 0.24 29.83 17.37
CA ASN A 399 0.51 30.98 18.24
C ASN A 399 0.01 30.79 19.67
N THR A 400 -0.62 29.65 19.96
CA THR A 400 -1.08 29.27 21.30
C THR A 400 -1.24 27.74 21.40
N GLY A 401 -1.38 27.23 22.62
CA GLY A 401 -1.70 25.83 22.87
C GLY A 401 -0.50 24.88 22.82
N VAL A 402 -0.78 23.62 22.47
CA VAL A 402 0.20 22.53 22.47
C VAL A 402 1.14 22.64 21.26
N ASP A 403 2.36 22.15 21.43
CA ASP A 403 3.32 21.99 20.35
C ASP A 403 2.76 21.05 19.24
N PRO A 404 2.66 21.52 17.98
CA PRO A 404 2.09 20.74 16.89
C PRO A 404 2.88 19.47 16.53
N GLU A 405 4.21 19.49 16.65
CA GLU A 405 5.03 18.31 16.34
C GLU A 405 4.76 17.16 17.31
N THR A 406 4.65 17.46 18.61
CA THR A 406 4.30 16.47 19.63
C THR A 406 2.92 15.83 19.36
N ALA A 407 1.93 16.63 18.97
CA ALA A 407 0.60 16.13 18.63
C ALA A 407 0.62 15.27 17.35
N ALA A 408 1.38 15.70 16.33
CA ALA A 408 1.56 14.96 15.08
C ALA A 408 2.24 13.60 15.29
N GLN A 409 3.25 13.53 16.17
CA GLN A 409 3.90 12.28 16.55
C GLN A 409 2.91 11.31 17.21
N THR A 410 2.06 11.81 18.10
CA THR A 410 1.03 10.99 18.76
C THR A 410 0.06 10.38 17.75
N LEU A 411 -0.42 11.17 16.78
CA LEU A 411 -1.31 10.69 15.72
C LEU A 411 -0.61 9.71 14.76
N ARG A 412 0.67 9.94 14.43
CA ARG A 412 1.48 8.99 13.67
C ARG A 412 1.60 7.64 14.39
N ASP A 413 1.85 7.66 15.69
CA ASP A 413 1.97 6.44 16.49
C ASP A 413 0.63 5.65 16.53
N MET A 414 -0.48 6.30 16.18
CA MET A 414 -1.80 5.70 15.97
C MET A 414 -2.09 5.31 14.50
N GLY A 415 -1.09 5.37 13.61
CA GLY A 415 -1.21 5.04 12.19
C GLY A 415 -1.86 6.13 11.32
N VAL A 416 -2.02 7.36 11.83
CA VAL A 416 -2.64 8.46 11.08
C VAL A 416 -1.62 9.19 10.21
N ARG A 417 -1.87 9.22 8.89
CA ARG A 417 -1.13 10.06 7.94
C ARG A 417 -1.74 11.46 7.88
N ILE A 418 -0.92 12.48 8.07
CA ILE A 418 -1.34 13.88 8.11
C ILE A 418 -0.87 14.58 6.84
N PHE A 419 -1.81 15.03 6.02
CA PHE A 419 -1.57 15.85 4.84
C PHE A 419 -1.84 17.31 5.20
N THR A 420 -0.92 18.20 4.86
CA THR A 420 -1.01 19.61 5.27
C THR A 420 -1.18 20.53 4.07
N ILE A 421 -1.93 21.61 4.29
CA ILE A 421 -2.38 22.54 3.24
C ILE A 421 -2.17 23.97 3.76
N PRO A 422 -0.95 24.53 3.64
CA PRO A 422 -0.72 25.93 3.92
C PRO A 422 -1.48 26.80 2.93
N VAL A 423 -2.19 27.81 3.44
CA VAL A 423 -2.97 28.75 2.62
C VAL A 423 -2.43 30.16 2.77
N GLY A 424 -2.17 30.85 1.66
CA GLY A 424 -1.71 32.25 1.72
C GLY A 424 -0.23 32.40 2.11
N ASP A 425 0.26 33.62 2.01
CA ASP A 425 1.67 33.94 2.26
C ASP A 425 2.08 33.84 3.74
N ALA A 426 1.12 33.97 4.67
CA ALA A 426 1.36 34.00 6.11
C ALA A 426 1.43 32.61 6.78
N ALA A 427 1.10 31.55 6.05
CA ALA A 427 1.11 30.18 6.57
C ALA A 427 2.52 29.71 6.95
N ASP A 428 2.62 28.99 8.07
CA ASP A 428 3.87 28.37 8.51
C ASP A 428 4.19 27.11 7.69
N ARG A 429 4.75 27.31 6.50
CA ARG A 429 5.09 26.21 5.57
C ARG A 429 6.14 25.26 6.14
N SER A 430 7.06 25.74 6.98
CA SER A 430 8.08 24.87 7.57
C SER A 430 7.42 23.90 8.53
N LEU A 431 6.66 24.43 9.51
CA LEU A 431 5.95 23.63 10.49
C LEU A 431 4.99 22.63 9.85
N LEU A 432 4.22 23.07 8.84
CA LEU A 432 3.27 22.20 8.15
C LEU A 432 3.97 21.13 7.29
N ALA A 433 5.15 21.40 6.74
CA ALA A 433 5.96 20.39 6.06
C ALA A 433 6.50 19.36 7.07
N ASP A 434 6.97 19.81 8.24
CA ASP A 434 7.49 18.93 9.29
C ASP A 434 6.40 17.98 9.83
N ILE A 435 5.19 18.50 10.09
CA ILE A 435 4.01 17.69 10.48
C ILE A 435 3.69 16.62 9.43
N ALA A 436 3.64 17.01 8.14
CA ALA A 436 3.34 16.07 7.07
C ALA A 436 4.40 14.97 6.96
N SER A 437 5.68 15.35 6.92
CA SER A 437 6.79 14.40 6.84
C SER A 437 6.85 13.45 8.04
N THR A 438 6.55 13.95 9.24
CA THR A 438 6.57 13.15 10.47
C THR A 438 5.59 11.98 10.39
N SER A 439 4.43 12.20 9.76
CA SER A 439 3.35 11.21 9.68
C SER A 439 3.35 10.38 8.39
N GLY A 440 4.31 10.59 7.48
CA GLY A 440 4.30 9.95 6.16
C GLY A 440 3.27 10.52 5.17
N GLY A 441 2.71 11.70 5.47
CA GLY A 441 1.86 12.45 4.55
C GLY A 441 2.65 13.40 3.65
N VAL A 442 1.94 14.18 2.83
CA VAL A 442 2.55 15.22 1.98
C VAL A 442 1.90 16.57 2.21
N MET A 443 2.69 17.63 2.02
CA MET A 443 2.19 19.00 2.01
C MET A 443 1.82 19.42 0.58
N MET A 444 0.67 20.07 0.41
CA MET A 444 0.28 20.74 -0.83
C MET A 444 -0.02 22.21 -0.57
N ASP A 445 0.81 23.08 -1.15
CA ASP A 445 0.70 24.53 -0.95
C ASP A 445 -0.45 25.15 -1.76
N ALA A 446 -1.18 26.06 -1.11
CA ALA A 446 -2.24 26.87 -1.68
C ALA A 446 -1.89 28.38 -1.53
N PRO A 447 -1.02 28.93 -2.39
CA PRO A 447 -0.51 30.30 -2.22
C PRO A 447 -1.59 31.36 -2.14
N ILE A 448 -2.73 31.18 -2.82
CA ILE A 448 -3.84 32.14 -2.83
C ILE A 448 -5.06 31.56 -2.11
N GLY A 449 -5.31 30.26 -2.30
CA GLY A 449 -6.44 29.54 -1.72
C GLY A 449 -7.58 29.27 -2.71
N ASP A 450 -7.54 29.81 -3.93
CA ASP A 450 -8.52 29.50 -4.98
C ASP A 450 -8.40 28.05 -5.47
N GLU A 451 -7.21 27.45 -5.36
CA GLU A 451 -6.95 26.04 -5.69
C GLU A 451 -7.50 25.00 -4.70
N LEU A 452 -8.04 25.41 -3.56
CA LEU A 452 -8.32 24.49 -2.44
C LEU A 452 -9.19 23.27 -2.82
N PRO A 453 -10.31 23.41 -3.57
CA PRO A 453 -11.09 22.22 -3.95
C PRO A 453 -10.30 21.23 -4.83
N ALA A 454 -9.46 21.71 -5.74
CA ALA A 454 -8.60 20.86 -6.56
C ALA A 454 -7.47 20.21 -5.75
N ILE A 455 -6.93 20.89 -4.73
CA ILE A 455 -5.95 20.31 -3.80
C ILE A 455 -6.59 19.16 -3.01
N TYR A 456 -7.77 19.36 -2.41
CA TYR A 456 -8.46 18.31 -1.65
C TYR A 456 -8.78 17.10 -2.53
N PHE A 457 -9.17 17.33 -3.78
CA PHE A 457 -9.37 16.27 -4.77
C PHE A 457 -8.08 15.47 -5.03
N GLU A 458 -6.96 16.14 -5.27
CA GLU A 458 -5.67 15.49 -5.51
C GLU A 458 -5.15 14.73 -4.28
N LEU A 459 -5.31 15.33 -3.09
CA LEU A 459 -4.95 14.71 -1.83
C LEU A 459 -5.80 13.48 -1.50
N ALA A 460 -7.08 13.49 -1.88
CA ALA A 460 -7.95 12.32 -1.73
C ALA A 460 -7.47 11.13 -2.58
N ALA A 461 -7.02 11.38 -3.81
CA ALA A 461 -6.43 10.34 -4.64
C ALA A 461 -5.14 9.80 -4.00
N ARG A 462 -4.23 10.69 -3.63
CA ARG A 462 -2.94 10.33 -3.01
C ARG A 462 -3.11 9.62 -1.67
N SER A 463 -4.09 9.99 -0.86
CA SER A 463 -4.33 9.31 0.42
C SER A 463 -4.75 7.85 0.22
N ARG A 464 -5.28 7.48 -0.94
CA ARG A 464 -5.60 6.09 -1.32
C ARG A 464 -4.58 5.42 -2.24
N GLY A 465 -3.50 6.12 -2.61
CA GLY A 465 -2.56 5.61 -3.62
C GLY A 465 -3.14 5.57 -5.04
N GLU A 466 -4.24 6.27 -5.31
CA GLU A 466 -4.84 6.34 -6.64
C GLU A 466 -3.96 7.16 -7.59
N SER A 467 -3.91 6.75 -8.85
CA SER A 467 -3.17 7.46 -9.88
C SER A 467 -3.89 8.70 -10.38
N LEU A 468 -3.14 9.79 -10.45
CA LEU A 468 -3.59 11.03 -11.08
C LEU A 468 -3.42 10.92 -12.60
N ASN A 469 -4.52 10.68 -13.32
CA ASN A 469 -4.54 10.70 -14.79
C ASN A 469 -4.29 12.10 -15.34
N LEU A 470 -4.75 13.11 -14.62
CA LEU A 470 -4.47 14.51 -14.88
C LEU A 470 -4.17 15.21 -13.55
N PRO A 471 -2.90 15.57 -13.26
CA PRO A 471 -2.59 16.40 -12.10
C PRO A 471 -3.28 17.75 -12.22
N ARG A 472 -3.45 18.47 -11.10
CA ARG A 472 -4.08 19.80 -11.08
C ARG A 472 -3.48 20.72 -12.13
N THR A 473 -4.25 20.96 -13.19
CA THR A 473 -3.84 21.70 -14.39
C THR A 473 -4.68 22.97 -14.52
N PRO A 474 -4.06 24.16 -14.54
CA PRO A 474 -4.80 25.38 -14.78
C PRO A 474 -5.27 25.47 -16.24
N MET A 475 -6.53 25.84 -16.43
CA MET A 475 -7.14 26.11 -17.73
C MET A 475 -7.85 27.47 -17.71
N ALA A 476 -7.88 28.10 -18.88
CA ALA A 476 -8.51 29.40 -19.07
C ALA A 476 -9.18 29.47 -20.44
N VAL A 477 -10.45 29.86 -20.46
CA VAL A 477 -11.20 30.11 -21.69
C VAL A 477 -11.61 31.57 -21.76
N ARG A 478 -11.31 32.21 -22.90
CA ARG A 478 -11.62 33.62 -23.11
C ARG A 478 -13.12 33.86 -23.32
N GLY A 479 -13.67 34.79 -22.57
CA GLY A 479 -15.03 35.29 -22.76
C GLY A 479 -15.15 36.25 -23.93
N ARG A 480 -16.37 36.43 -24.43
CA ARG A 480 -16.72 37.49 -25.41
C ARG A 480 -17.00 38.84 -24.73
N LYS A 481 -17.24 38.85 -23.42
CA LYS A 481 -17.51 40.02 -22.57
C LYS A 481 -16.30 40.28 -21.68
N SER A 482 -16.04 41.56 -21.38
CA SER A 482 -15.04 41.96 -20.38
C SER A 482 -15.66 41.96 -18.98
N GLY A 483 -15.08 41.20 -18.06
CA GLY A 483 -15.36 41.18 -16.62
C GLY A 483 -14.30 41.90 -15.80
N LYS A 484 -14.54 42.06 -14.48
CA LYS A 484 -13.54 42.65 -13.56
C LYS A 484 -12.35 41.72 -13.34
N ASP A 485 -12.60 40.41 -13.26
CA ASP A 485 -11.56 39.37 -13.13
C ASP A 485 -10.67 39.27 -14.39
N ASP A 486 -11.12 39.83 -15.52
CA ASP A 486 -10.33 39.84 -16.75
C ASP A 486 -9.13 40.79 -16.65
N VAL A 487 -9.20 41.90 -15.92
CA VAL A 487 -8.12 42.91 -15.95
C VAL A 487 -6.84 42.38 -15.28
N GLU A 488 -6.97 41.66 -14.18
CA GLU A 488 -5.83 41.13 -13.41
C GLU A 488 -5.22 39.89 -14.07
N ILE A 489 -6.05 39.02 -14.66
CA ILE A 489 -5.58 37.80 -15.30
C ILE A 489 -5.13 38.03 -16.75
N PHE A 490 -5.68 38.98 -17.50
CA PHE A 490 -5.12 39.33 -18.83
C PHE A 490 -3.68 39.83 -18.72
N ASN A 491 -3.32 40.51 -17.62
CA ASN A 491 -1.93 40.88 -17.34
C ASN A 491 -1.06 39.63 -17.06
N ASN A 492 -1.60 38.62 -16.36
CA ASN A 492 -0.89 37.37 -16.06
C ASN A 492 -0.80 36.40 -17.26
N ILE A 493 -1.80 36.37 -18.14
CA ILE A 493 -1.79 35.61 -19.41
C ILE A 493 -0.76 36.21 -20.38
N GLN A 494 -0.65 37.54 -20.43
CA GLN A 494 0.39 38.23 -21.23
C GLN A 494 1.81 37.98 -20.67
N GLN A 495 1.94 37.67 -19.37
CA GLN A 495 3.21 37.30 -18.73
C GLN A 495 3.51 35.79 -18.74
N GLY A 496 2.70 34.97 -19.43
CA GLY A 496 2.94 33.53 -19.60
C GLY A 496 2.58 32.66 -18.39
N ALA A 497 1.86 33.20 -17.39
CA ALA A 497 1.59 32.48 -16.14
C ALA A 497 0.39 31.51 -16.22
N LEU A 498 -0.48 31.61 -17.24
CA LEU A 498 -1.62 30.70 -17.43
C LEU A 498 -1.82 30.31 -18.89
N PRO A 499 -1.82 29.00 -19.23
CA PRO A 499 -2.07 28.57 -20.59
C PRO A 499 -3.54 28.83 -20.95
N LEU A 500 -3.78 29.54 -22.06
CA LEU A 500 -5.08 29.53 -22.73
C LEU A 500 -5.25 28.16 -23.37
N ALA A 501 -5.86 27.25 -22.62
CA ALA A 501 -6.23 25.92 -23.08
C ALA A 501 -7.74 25.76 -22.86
N ASP A 502 -8.48 25.61 -23.96
CA ASP A 502 -9.88 25.23 -23.97
C ASP A 502 -10.07 23.71 -24.02
N THR A 503 -9.00 22.95 -24.25
CA THR A 503 -9.04 21.49 -24.29
C THR A 503 -7.87 20.87 -23.53
N VAL A 504 -8.14 19.83 -22.73
CA VAL A 504 -7.11 18.99 -22.09
C VAL A 504 -7.47 17.52 -22.29
N GLY A 505 -6.47 16.68 -22.56
CA GLY A 505 -6.67 15.24 -22.70
C GLY A 505 -5.80 14.47 -21.72
N PHE A 506 -6.34 13.35 -21.23
CA PHE A 506 -5.66 12.44 -20.31
C PHE A 506 -6.01 10.99 -20.66
N GLN A 507 -5.18 10.05 -20.23
CA GLN A 507 -5.40 8.62 -20.47
C GLN A 507 -6.12 8.00 -19.28
N VAL A 508 -7.08 7.13 -19.56
CA VAL A 508 -7.72 6.25 -18.58
C VAL A 508 -7.34 4.83 -18.93
N GLU A 509 -6.82 4.11 -17.94
CA GLU A 509 -6.31 2.77 -18.13
C GLU A 509 -7.45 1.73 -18.20
N PRO A 510 -7.23 0.57 -18.84
CA PRO A 510 -8.16 -0.56 -18.80
C PRO A 510 -8.56 -0.97 -17.38
N PHE A 511 -9.79 -1.46 -17.23
CA PHE A 511 -10.34 -1.98 -15.97
C PHE A 511 -10.47 -0.96 -14.82
N SER A 512 -10.33 0.33 -15.12
CA SER A 512 -10.65 1.39 -14.15
C SER A 512 -12.11 1.23 -13.68
N ASN A 513 -12.31 1.12 -12.37
CA ASN A 513 -13.63 0.96 -11.76
C ASN A 513 -14.38 2.29 -11.68
N ARG A 514 -13.65 3.39 -11.54
CA ARG A 514 -14.21 4.74 -11.46
C ARG A 514 -13.26 5.76 -12.06
N LEU A 515 -13.78 6.76 -12.74
CA LEU A 515 -13.09 8.00 -13.10
C LEU A 515 -13.78 9.17 -12.41
N ASP A 516 -13.01 9.89 -11.59
CA ASP A 516 -13.43 11.16 -11.01
C ASP A 516 -12.70 12.30 -11.75
N VAL A 517 -13.42 13.37 -12.11
CA VAL A 517 -12.86 14.58 -12.72
C VAL A 517 -13.42 15.79 -12.01
N ILE A 518 -12.56 16.72 -11.58
CA ILE A 518 -12.98 17.98 -10.96
C ILE A 518 -12.64 19.17 -11.86
N LEU A 519 -13.58 20.10 -11.97
CA LEU A 519 -13.35 21.47 -12.44
C LEU A 519 -13.55 22.37 -11.23
N SER A 520 -12.49 23.04 -10.77
CA SER A 520 -12.53 23.94 -9.61
C SER A 520 -12.33 25.39 -10.06
N THR A 521 -13.14 26.32 -9.55
CA THR A 521 -13.06 27.74 -9.91
C THR A 521 -11.75 28.37 -9.49
N ARG A 522 -11.31 29.37 -10.26
CA ARG A 522 -10.23 30.29 -9.90
C ARG A 522 -10.70 31.74 -9.81
N HIS A 523 -12.01 31.95 -9.82
CA HIS A 523 -12.58 33.28 -9.72
C HIS A 523 -12.62 33.73 -8.27
N SER A 524 -12.16 34.96 -8.02
CA SER A 524 -12.44 35.69 -6.78
C SER A 524 -13.94 35.82 -6.54
N ARG A 525 -14.73 36.02 -7.61
CA ARG A 525 -16.19 36.10 -7.58
C ARG A 525 -16.83 34.83 -8.15
N VAL A 526 -17.16 33.90 -7.28
CA VAL A 526 -17.69 32.58 -7.69
C VAL A 526 -18.99 32.64 -8.49
N ASN A 527 -19.84 33.65 -8.28
CA ASN A 527 -21.07 33.82 -9.06
C ASN A 527 -20.85 34.15 -10.56
N THR A 528 -19.62 34.55 -10.92
CA THR A 528 -19.21 34.81 -12.32
C THR A 528 -18.62 33.58 -13.00
N TRP A 529 -18.29 32.54 -12.24
CA TRP A 529 -17.79 31.27 -12.75
C TRP A 529 -18.95 30.40 -13.25
N ARG A 530 -19.03 30.24 -14.57
CA ARG A 530 -20.01 29.43 -15.29
C ARG A 530 -19.35 28.78 -16.50
N PRO A 531 -18.42 27.83 -16.30
CA PRO A 531 -17.88 27.06 -17.39
C PRO A 531 -18.96 26.14 -17.96
N ASN A 532 -19.04 26.09 -19.28
CA ASN A 532 -19.63 24.95 -19.96
C ASN A 532 -18.50 23.94 -20.23
N PHE A 533 -18.81 22.65 -20.18
CA PHE A 533 -17.83 21.62 -20.50
C PHE A 533 -18.41 20.50 -21.36
N THR A 534 -17.51 19.79 -22.03
CA THR A 534 -17.80 18.54 -22.69
C THR A 534 -16.65 17.58 -22.44
N LEU A 535 -16.92 16.48 -21.75
CA LEU A 535 -15.97 15.39 -21.53
C LEU A 535 -16.28 14.27 -22.54
N ARG A 536 -15.32 13.96 -23.41
CA ARG A 536 -15.45 12.96 -24.47
C ARG A 536 -14.64 11.72 -24.11
N GLY A 537 -15.27 10.56 -24.24
CA GLY A 537 -14.63 9.26 -24.10
C GLY A 537 -14.11 8.70 -25.43
N PRO A 538 -13.29 7.65 -25.38
CA PRO A 538 -12.62 7.07 -26.54
C PRO A 538 -13.56 6.37 -27.53
N ASN A 539 -14.76 5.95 -27.11
CA ASN A 539 -15.75 5.27 -27.98
C ASN A 539 -16.87 6.21 -28.43
N GLY A 540 -16.69 7.52 -28.27
CA GLY A 540 -17.69 8.54 -28.62
C GLY A 540 -18.66 8.88 -27.49
N GLU A 541 -18.39 8.43 -26.26
CA GLU A 541 -19.11 8.88 -25.07
C GLU A 541 -19.00 10.40 -24.92
N GLN A 542 -20.05 11.04 -24.44
CA GLN A 542 -20.05 12.48 -24.22
C GLN A 542 -20.83 12.83 -22.95
N PHE A 543 -20.17 13.52 -22.03
CA PHE A 543 -20.75 14.05 -20.81
C PHE A 543 -20.66 15.57 -20.79
N THR A 544 -21.71 16.21 -20.31
CA THR A 544 -21.93 17.64 -20.34
C THR A 544 -22.62 18.08 -19.05
N GLN A 545 -22.81 19.38 -18.88
CA GLN A 545 -23.61 19.95 -17.79
C GLN A 545 -25.07 19.45 -17.67
N ASN A 546 -25.58 18.71 -18.66
CA ASN A 546 -26.93 18.15 -18.62
C ASN A 546 -26.99 16.77 -17.95
N ASP A 547 -25.86 16.09 -17.78
CA ASP A 547 -25.75 14.71 -17.30
C ASP A 547 -25.78 14.64 -15.77
N LYS A 548 -26.87 15.14 -15.17
CA LYS A 548 -26.97 15.42 -13.72
C LYS A 548 -26.67 14.24 -12.81
N ASP A 549 -26.92 13.01 -13.26
CA ASP A 549 -26.68 11.81 -12.45
C ASP A 549 -25.19 11.54 -12.22
N ALA A 550 -24.33 12.03 -13.13
CA ALA A 550 -22.87 11.93 -13.02
C ALA A 550 -22.23 13.14 -12.34
N LEU A 551 -23.02 14.15 -11.93
CA LEU A 551 -22.51 15.46 -11.51
C LEU A 551 -22.88 15.83 -10.07
N SER A 552 -21.89 16.28 -9.33
CA SER A 552 -22.06 17.11 -8.14
C SER A 552 -21.65 18.55 -8.48
N VAL A 553 -22.60 19.48 -8.39
CA VAL A 553 -22.40 20.88 -8.78
C VAL A 553 -22.46 21.79 -7.56
N ASP A 554 -21.39 22.57 -7.37
CA ASP A 554 -21.24 23.58 -6.33
C ASP A 554 -20.84 24.92 -7.00
N PRO A 555 -21.15 26.09 -6.40
CA PRO A 555 -20.67 27.37 -6.94
C PRO A 555 -19.16 27.47 -7.15
N PHE A 556 -18.37 26.64 -6.46
CA PHE A 556 -16.91 26.64 -6.52
C PHE A 556 -16.32 25.50 -7.36
N TYR A 557 -17.07 24.44 -7.64
CA TYR A 557 -16.57 23.29 -8.40
C TYR A 557 -17.68 22.49 -9.09
N ILE A 558 -17.28 21.73 -10.10
CA ILE A 558 -18.10 20.68 -10.73
C ILE A 558 -17.29 19.40 -10.58
N LEU A 559 -17.87 18.40 -9.92
CA LEU A 559 -17.29 17.06 -9.81
C LEU A 559 -18.08 16.13 -10.74
N ILE A 560 -17.36 15.44 -11.61
CA ILE A 560 -17.88 14.43 -12.53
C ILE A 560 -17.42 13.07 -12.02
N ARG A 561 -18.35 12.14 -11.84
CA ARG A 561 -18.07 10.76 -11.46
C ARG A 561 -18.63 9.80 -12.49
N LEU A 562 -17.75 8.98 -13.06
CA LEU A 562 -18.10 7.97 -14.05
C LEU A 562 -17.71 6.60 -13.52
N ASP A 563 -18.68 5.70 -13.40
CA ASP A 563 -18.43 4.31 -13.04
C ASP A 563 -18.05 3.51 -14.30
N ASN A 564 -17.08 2.61 -14.18
CA ASN A 564 -16.57 1.75 -15.25
C ASN A 564 -16.24 2.51 -16.56
N PRO A 565 -15.40 3.57 -16.52
CA PRO A 565 -15.04 4.34 -17.69
C PRO A 565 -14.35 3.47 -18.75
N ALA A 566 -14.60 3.78 -20.03
CA ALA A 566 -13.88 3.15 -21.12
C ALA A 566 -12.38 3.48 -21.08
N ALA A 567 -11.56 2.46 -21.33
CA ALA A 567 -10.12 2.59 -21.47
C ALA A 567 -9.75 3.41 -22.70
N GLY A 568 -8.78 4.31 -22.56
CA GLY A 568 -8.22 5.11 -23.64
C GLY A 568 -8.21 6.60 -23.34
N ARG A 569 -8.11 7.40 -24.40
CA ARG A 569 -7.93 8.85 -24.27
C ARG A 569 -9.26 9.54 -24.04
N TRP A 570 -9.35 10.22 -22.90
CA TRP A 570 -10.44 11.14 -22.58
C TRP A 570 -10.03 12.58 -22.87
N VAL A 571 -10.99 13.40 -23.30
CA VAL A 571 -10.76 14.79 -23.68
C VAL A 571 -11.82 15.67 -23.03
N LEU A 572 -11.40 16.63 -22.22
CA LEU A 572 -12.25 17.67 -21.64
C LEU A 572 -12.10 18.96 -22.46
N GLU A 573 -13.22 19.44 -22.99
CA GLU A 573 -13.36 20.72 -23.68
C GLU A 573 -14.12 21.70 -22.77
N LEU A 574 -13.65 22.93 -22.68
CA LEU A 574 -14.23 24.01 -21.88
C LEU A 574 -14.70 25.16 -22.76
N SER A 575 -15.81 25.79 -22.40
CA SER A 575 -16.28 27.02 -23.01
C SER A 575 -16.93 27.97 -22.01
N SER A 576 -17.09 29.24 -22.38
CA SER A 576 -17.75 30.24 -21.53
C SER A 576 -19.28 30.11 -21.60
N GLY A 577 -19.93 29.82 -20.47
CA GLY A 577 -21.39 29.71 -20.39
C GLY A 577 -22.14 31.03 -20.23
N ASN A 578 -21.48 32.10 -19.78
CA ASN A 578 -22.09 33.42 -19.55
C ASN A 578 -21.48 34.55 -20.42
N GLY A 579 -20.50 34.20 -21.24
CA GLY A 579 -19.74 35.11 -22.08
C GLY A 579 -18.57 35.81 -21.38
N LEU A 580 -18.38 35.64 -20.07
CA LEU A 580 -17.18 36.10 -19.34
C LEU A 580 -16.07 35.06 -19.44
N SER A 581 -14.81 35.46 -19.30
CA SER A 581 -13.72 34.49 -19.27
C SER A 581 -13.88 33.54 -18.08
N GLN A 582 -13.46 32.30 -18.26
CA GLN A 582 -13.60 31.23 -17.29
C GLN A 582 -12.21 30.72 -16.92
N TYR A 583 -11.89 30.72 -15.64
CA TYR A 583 -10.62 30.25 -15.11
C TYR A 583 -10.88 29.07 -14.17
N THR A 584 -10.21 27.95 -14.39
CA THR A 584 -10.44 26.74 -13.62
C THR A 584 -9.16 25.92 -13.42
N TYR A 585 -9.08 25.18 -12.33
CA TYR A 585 -8.21 24.03 -12.23
C TYR A 585 -8.97 22.77 -12.63
N VAL A 586 -8.35 21.95 -13.48
CA VAL A 586 -8.88 20.63 -13.83
C VAL A 586 -7.94 19.57 -13.28
N ALA A 587 -8.50 18.55 -12.65
CA ALA A 587 -7.77 17.35 -12.26
C ALA A 587 -8.64 16.12 -12.52
N ALA A 588 -7.99 14.98 -12.74
CA ALA A 588 -8.66 13.70 -12.92
C ALA A 588 -7.85 12.59 -12.24
N HIS A 589 -8.55 11.67 -11.59
CA HIS A 589 -7.99 10.43 -11.09
C HIS A 589 -8.95 9.28 -11.38
N ALA A 590 -8.37 8.11 -11.61
CA ALA A 590 -9.10 6.88 -11.81
C ALA A 590 -8.84 6.00 -10.60
N GLU A 591 -9.91 5.47 -10.02
CA GLU A 591 -9.80 4.29 -9.18
C GLU A 591 -9.56 3.12 -10.11
N ASN A 592 -8.27 2.78 -10.24
CA ASN A 592 -7.81 1.64 -10.99
C ASN A 592 -7.12 0.73 -9.98
N PRO A 593 -7.46 -0.58 -9.91
CA PRO A 593 -6.53 -1.49 -9.28
C PRO A 593 -5.22 -1.34 -10.08
N MET A 594 -4.18 -0.81 -9.46
CA MET A 594 -2.86 -0.72 -10.07
C MET A 594 -1.95 -1.70 -9.38
N PRO A 595 -0.83 -2.08 -10.02
CA PRO A 595 0.19 -2.82 -9.33
C PRO A 595 0.75 -1.99 -8.17
N ASP A 596 0.64 -2.48 -6.95
CA ASP A 596 1.30 -1.92 -5.78
C ASP A 596 2.81 -2.10 -5.92
N LEU A 597 3.61 -1.12 -5.47
CA LEU A 597 5.06 -1.24 -5.34
C LEU A 597 5.43 -1.14 -3.87
N MET A 598 5.93 -2.24 -3.33
CA MET A 598 6.39 -2.35 -1.95
C MET A 598 7.91 -2.33 -1.93
N VAL A 599 8.48 -1.60 -0.98
CA VAL A 599 9.93 -1.41 -0.87
C VAL A 599 10.33 -1.53 0.60
N ASP A 600 11.33 -2.35 0.90
CA ASP A 600 11.97 -2.39 2.22
C ASP A 600 13.48 -2.13 2.12
N ALA A 601 14.05 -1.66 3.22
CA ALA A 601 15.49 -1.51 3.38
C ALA A 601 15.92 -2.07 4.75
N CYS A 602 16.73 -3.11 4.76
CA CYS A 602 17.14 -3.82 5.96
C CYS A 602 18.68 -3.92 6.07
N PRO A 603 19.31 -3.55 7.21
CA PRO A 603 18.68 -2.95 8.39
C PRO A 603 18.32 -1.48 8.17
N ARG A 604 17.25 -1.00 8.83
CA ARG A 604 16.80 0.41 8.74
C ARG A 604 17.69 1.40 9.51
N ILE A 605 18.32 0.91 10.58
CA ILE A 605 19.32 1.64 11.35
C ILE A 605 20.65 0.95 11.10
N VAL A 606 21.58 1.68 10.47
CA VAL A 606 22.82 1.11 9.96
C VAL A 606 23.98 1.62 10.78
N ASN A 607 24.78 0.69 11.32
CA ASN A 607 26.06 1.04 11.93
C ASN A 607 27.18 1.07 10.87
N PRO A 608 28.25 1.84 11.09
CA PRO A 608 29.36 1.91 10.14
C PRO A 608 29.89 0.53 9.75
N GLY A 609 29.97 0.28 8.43
CA GLY A 609 30.47 -0.98 7.86
C GLY A 609 29.41 -2.06 7.62
N GLN A 610 28.15 -1.82 7.98
CA GLN A 610 27.05 -2.73 7.62
C GLN A 610 26.52 -2.39 6.21
N GLU A 611 26.13 -3.43 5.48
CA GLU A 611 25.44 -3.28 4.20
C GLU A 611 23.92 -3.26 4.41
N VAL A 612 23.21 -2.50 3.57
CA VAL A 612 21.75 -2.46 3.53
C VAL A 612 21.28 -3.22 2.31
N ARG A 613 20.41 -4.20 2.51
CA ARG A 613 19.64 -4.85 1.46
C ARG A 613 18.36 -4.06 1.22
N ILE A 614 18.10 -3.70 -0.02
CA ILE A 614 16.87 -3.05 -0.48
C ILE A 614 16.07 -4.10 -1.24
N SER A 615 14.84 -4.36 -0.82
CA SER A 615 13.91 -5.22 -1.55
C SER A 615 12.87 -4.39 -2.28
N ALA A 616 12.38 -4.93 -3.39
CA ALA A 616 11.23 -4.36 -4.09
C ALA A 616 10.27 -5.49 -4.47
N ASN A 617 8.97 -5.26 -4.36
CA ASN A 617 7.97 -6.21 -4.85
C ASN A 617 6.87 -5.43 -5.57
N THR A 618 6.46 -5.90 -6.75
CA THR A 618 5.34 -5.31 -7.49
C THR A 618 4.23 -6.32 -7.62
N THR A 619 3.04 -5.97 -7.14
CA THR A 619 1.91 -6.90 -7.01
C THR A 619 0.64 -6.32 -7.61
N PHE A 620 -0.09 -7.10 -8.38
CA PHE A 620 -1.41 -6.74 -8.91
C PHE A 620 -2.36 -7.92 -8.73
N GLY A 621 -3.03 -8.01 -7.58
CA GLY A 621 -3.72 -9.24 -7.17
C GLY A 621 -2.75 -10.34 -6.71
N ALA A 622 -1.62 -10.54 -7.39
CA ALA A 622 -0.48 -11.36 -6.97
C ALA A 622 0.84 -10.72 -7.43
N THR A 623 1.98 -11.28 -7.01
CA THR A 623 3.31 -10.86 -7.48
C THR A 623 3.38 -10.92 -9.01
N LEU A 624 3.88 -9.87 -9.68
CA LEU A 624 4.09 -9.86 -11.13
C LEU A 624 5.43 -10.50 -11.50
N GLU A 625 5.45 -11.38 -12.51
CA GLU A 625 6.63 -12.16 -12.89
C GLU A 625 7.39 -11.59 -14.11
N GLU A 626 6.69 -11.31 -15.20
CA GLU A 626 7.27 -10.78 -16.46
C GLU A 626 6.68 -9.43 -16.83
N GLY A 627 7.43 -8.65 -17.63
CA GLY A 627 7.00 -7.33 -18.06
C GLY A 627 7.15 -6.24 -16.99
N VAL A 628 7.91 -6.50 -15.93
CA VAL A 628 8.19 -5.54 -14.86
C VAL A 628 9.67 -5.19 -14.84
N THR A 629 9.97 -3.89 -14.76
CA THR A 629 11.35 -3.40 -14.63
C THR A 629 11.50 -2.51 -13.41
N TYR A 630 12.58 -2.73 -12.64
CA TYR A 630 12.87 -2.00 -11.42
C TYR A 630 14.06 -1.08 -11.61
N SER A 631 13.91 0.17 -11.17
CA SER A 631 15.01 1.14 -11.08
C SER A 631 15.00 1.80 -9.71
N GLY A 632 16.17 2.14 -9.18
CA GLY A 632 16.22 2.82 -7.89
C GLY A 632 17.44 3.69 -7.70
N ARG A 633 17.35 4.55 -6.69
CA ARG A 633 18.45 5.37 -6.20
C ARG A 633 18.28 5.65 -4.71
N VAL A 634 19.38 5.87 -4.02
CA VAL A 634 19.41 6.31 -2.63
C VAL A 634 19.86 7.76 -2.57
N LYS A 635 19.03 8.62 -1.98
CA LYS A 635 19.39 9.99 -1.62
C LYS A 635 20.14 9.96 -0.30
N ARG A 636 21.32 10.55 -0.27
CA ARG A 636 22.16 10.66 0.92
C ARG A 636 21.80 11.93 1.74
N PRO A 637 22.22 12.03 3.02
CA PRO A 637 21.96 13.20 3.86
C PRO A 637 22.46 14.54 3.30
N ASP A 638 23.50 14.52 2.47
CA ASP A 638 24.04 15.70 1.79
C ASP A 638 23.26 16.09 0.52
N GLY A 639 22.17 15.38 0.20
CA GLY A 639 21.33 15.59 -0.97
C GLY A 639 21.84 14.92 -2.26
N SER A 640 23.02 14.26 -2.24
CA SER A 640 23.52 13.51 -3.39
C SER A 640 22.74 12.22 -3.62
N PHE A 641 22.70 11.74 -4.88
CA PHE A 641 22.02 10.49 -5.24
C PHE A 641 23.01 9.42 -5.69
N VAL A 642 22.74 8.17 -5.31
CA VAL A 642 23.48 6.99 -5.76
C VAL A 642 22.50 6.04 -6.42
N PRO A 643 22.73 5.62 -7.68
CA PRO A 643 21.88 4.61 -8.30
C PRO A 643 22.05 3.25 -7.59
N VAL A 644 20.97 2.49 -7.49
CA VAL A 644 20.99 1.08 -7.07
C VAL A 644 20.47 0.21 -8.21
N THR A 645 21.10 -0.95 -8.38
CA THR A 645 20.75 -1.90 -9.44
C THR A 645 20.05 -3.09 -8.80
N PHE A 646 18.82 -3.34 -9.21
CA PHE A 646 18.04 -4.48 -8.74
C PHE A 646 18.37 -5.73 -9.57
N THR A 647 18.45 -6.86 -8.88
CA THR A 647 18.63 -8.19 -9.47
C THR A 647 17.47 -9.09 -9.06
N LYS A 648 17.01 -9.93 -10.00
CA LYS A 648 15.99 -10.96 -9.76
C LYS A 648 16.67 -12.29 -9.45
N ASP A 649 16.31 -12.91 -8.33
CA ASP A 649 16.75 -14.25 -8.02
C ASP A 649 16.09 -15.27 -8.97
N PRO A 650 16.84 -16.16 -9.64
CA PRO A 650 16.28 -17.11 -10.59
C PRO A 650 15.39 -18.18 -9.94
N TYR A 651 15.62 -18.52 -8.67
CA TYR A 651 14.92 -19.58 -7.95
C TYR A 651 13.79 -19.02 -7.09
N THR A 652 14.04 -17.99 -6.29
CA THR A 652 13.07 -17.43 -5.35
C THR A 652 12.24 -16.28 -5.92
N ARG A 653 12.65 -15.78 -7.10
CA ARG A 653 12.07 -14.64 -7.83
C ARG A 653 12.12 -13.30 -7.09
N ALA A 654 12.75 -13.24 -5.91
CA ALA A 654 12.83 -12.02 -5.14
C ALA A 654 13.68 -10.96 -5.86
N ILE A 655 13.23 -9.72 -5.82
CA ILE A 655 13.93 -8.57 -6.39
C ILE A 655 14.65 -7.84 -5.26
N SER A 656 15.97 -7.78 -5.35
CA SER A 656 16.76 -7.06 -4.35
C SER A 656 17.96 -6.32 -4.93
N ALA A 657 18.44 -5.33 -4.18
CA ALA A 657 19.65 -4.58 -4.43
C ALA A 657 20.41 -4.43 -3.11
N THR A 658 21.70 -4.15 -3.17
CA THR A 658 22.51 -3.84 -1.98
C THR A 658 23.12 -2.46 -2.05
N PHE A 659 23.21 -1.83 -0.88
CA PHE A 659 23.70 -0.48 -0.70
C PHE A 659 24.65 -0.41 0.49
N ASN A 660 25.88 0.05 0.24
CA ASN A 660 26.91 0.23 1.25
C ASN A 660 27.65 1.57 1.15
N GLN A 661 27.16 2.50 0.32
CA GLN A 661 27.85 3.75 0.01
C GLN A 661 27.41 4.92 0.90
N PHE A 662 27.66 4.79 2.21
CA PHE A 662 27.38 5.83 3.21
C PHE A 662 28.44 6.93 3.20
N ASN A 663 28.03 8.20 3.33
CA ASN A 663 28.95 9.36 3.35
C ASN A 663 28.85 10.20 4.63
N ALA A 664 27.75 10.11 5.37
CA ALA A 664 27.51 10.87 6.60
C ALA A 664 26.48 10.17 7.49
N ASN A 665 26.42 10.60 8.75
CA ASN A 665 25.30 10.28 9.63
C ASN A 665 24.07 11.06 9.19
N GLY A 666 22.90 10.43 9.16
CA GLY A 666 21.64 11.08 8.81
C GLY A 666 20.65 10.12 8.17
N VAL A 667 19.59 10.68 7.61
CA VAL A 667 18.53 9.92 6.91
C VAL A 667 18.93 9.70 5.45
N TYR A 668 18.84 8.44 5.01
CA TYR A 668 18.99 8.06 3.61
C TYR A 668 17.61 7.70 3.08
N GLU A 669 17.23 8.27 1.94
CA GLU A 669 15.92 8.06 1.32
C GLU A 669 16.07 7.10 0.14
N VAL A 670 15.45 5.93 0.22
CA VAL A 670 15.44 4.95 -0.88
C VAL A 670 14.27 5.29 -1.81
N GLN A 671 14.58 5.55 -3.07
CA GLN A 671 13.59 5.85 -4.10
C GLN A 671 13.61 4.73 -5.13
N VAL A 672 12.49 4.02 -5.28
CA VAL A 672 12.32 2.94 -6.25
C VAL A 672 11.19 3.28 -7.19
N ARG A 673 11.35 2.94 -8.46
CA ARG A 673 10.32 3.01 -9.49
C ARG A 673 10.22 1.65 -10.15
N THR A 674 8.98 1.21 -10.33
CA THR A 674 8.64 0.06 -11.16
C THR A 674 7.94 0.55 -12.42
N ASP A 675 8.28 -0.02 -13.57
CA ASP A 675 7.54 0.17 -14.82
C ASP A 675 6.96 -1.19 -15.22
N VAL A 676 5.62 -1.27 -15.26
CA VAL A 676 4.84 -2.48 -15.60
C VAL A 676 4.30 -2.34 -17.01
N ALA A 677 4.73 -3.23 -17.90
CA ALA A 677 4.32 -3.25 -19.30
C ALA A 677 2.88 -3.81 -19.46
N ALA A 678 2.19 -3.37 -20.50
CA ALA A 678 0.91 -3.97 -20.87
C ALA A 678 1.09 -5.47 -21.18
N GLY A 679 0.28 -6.32 -20.56
CA GLY A 679 0.39 -7.77 -20.68
C GLY A 679 1.43 -8.40 -19.75
N ALA A 680 1.94 -7.66 -18.76
CA ALA A 680 2.69 -8.23 -17.65
C ALA A 680 1.92 -9.42 -17.04
N THR A 681 2.63 -10.50 -16.75
CA THR A 681 2.02 -11.73 -16.26
C THR A 681 2.14 -11.81 -14.75
N LEU A 682 1.08 -12.28 -14.10
CA LEU A 682 1.15 -12.69 -12.70
C LEU A 682 2.11 -13.87 -12.57
N MET A 683 2.76 -13.96 -11.42
CA MET A 683 3.41 -15.17 -10.97
C MET A 683 2.34 -16.27 -11.00
N PRO A 684 2.51 -17.31 -11.83
CA PRO A 684 1.57 -18.40 -11.89
C PRO A 684 1.62 -19.07 -10.53
N GLY A 685 0.58 -18.84 -9.72
CA GLY A 685 0.49 -19.46 -8.41
C GLY A 685 0.54 -20.99 -8.51
N GLU A 686 0.78 -21.64 -7.38
CA GLU A 686 1.08 -23.06 -7.32
C GLU A 686 -0.16 -23.90 -7.65
N SER A 687 0.01 -24.93 -8.49
CA SER A 687 -1.09 -25.81 -8.93
C SER A 687 -1.42 -26.94 -7.95
N ILE A 688 -0.87 -26.88 -6.74
CA ILE A 688 -0.88 -27.96 -5.75
C ILE A 688 -2.27 -28.18 -5.11
N PHE A 689 -3.22 -27.26 -5.29
CA PHE A 689 -4.62 -27.41 -4.84
C PHE A 689 -5.60 -27.13 -5.97
N SER A 690 -6.78 -27.76 -5.92
CA SER A 690 -7.87 -27.53 -6.87
C SER A 690 -8.48 -26.13 -6.71
N GLY A 691 -7.81 -25.10 -7.24
CA GLY A 691 -8.32 -23.75 -7.40
C GLY A 691 -9.03 -23.57 -8.75
N PRO A 692 -9.85 -22.53 -8.93
CA PRO A 692 -10.50 -22.25 -10.21
C PRO A 692 -9.44 -21.97 -11.29
N GLU A 693 -9.42 -22.80 -12.33
CA GLU A 693 -8.60 -22.58 -13.53
C GLU A 693 -9.28 -21.58 -14.46
N THR A 694 -9.11 -20.28 -14.19
CA THR A 694 -9.47 -19.23 -15.16
C THR A 694 -8.64 -17.98 -14.95
#